data_AF-A0AAD6IRW2-F1
#
_entry.id   AF-A0AAD6IRW2-F1
#
_cell.length_a   1.000
_cell.length_b   1.000
_cell.length_c   1.000
_cell.angle_alpha   90.00
_cell.angle_beta   90.00
_cell.angle_gamma   90.00
#
_symmetry.space_group_name_H-M   'P 1'
#
loop_
_entity.id
_entity.type
_entity.pdbx_description
1 polymer ?
#
loop_
_entity_poly.entity_id
_entity_poly.type
_entity_poly.pdbx_seq_one_letter_code
_entity_poly.pdbx_strand_id
1 'polypeptide(L)'
;MLSIDEGRKIRDEVIRQCNEIRRRSVSRDNYQRNALSIRAYHRVEVVESFRNPNGFPIPHVLLDLTVSKFWKLRSQSQVETLFTLCRYYDIPIVHQEDRLEDFVGVDLHPGADKVFDTFQVIRADIPTFHRYIARELGLNYEALVAHIARLEAASKLSLRRLKRPGDSLESTRVLSVPACRPLPEIVIESVDDVSSFLTVALVSKNRISQVDSVARMIKALSLKDRRLQTHPQERRTLAPAYQNMFRALLLAGAVVLGYCLSYLHWPHTVPGSRFQPSSVHHRHRATQLKLKDLTELCPRVNAIFPNETTLDLESALGELKSSKYVSRLAGLLGEAVRTRTDVNDGAGAVGVDPLWQKMGNFKNWLSSSFPLIHKELLLESVNTYGVLYTWKGSDPSLKPIALVGHYDTVLVAPETIDTWKYPPFSGHLDGDGYLWGRGSADDKSQVVAILEAVEKLIQAGFRPKRTVIIAFGFDEELGGERGGRNLGLKLHERYGDNGIALVIDEGTAMITEFGTNFMAVSTAEKGIANHRITIRAPGGHSAIPPPHTGIGIMAELITEIEGHPYPIHLAEENPFYNLLACGAVYAKDFPKQLKDHLENGDREALAKDIARISRAFEAQVRTTLAVTRINGGVKVNALPESVTTETNYRIRMGSTSAEITKVTESLASKVAEKYGLQLFAYPETATYPPSSITLEFDFLREPAPVTSSRTDISSPYRLIAGTTRHVMGEDFVVIPSLNNGNTDTFWYWKVSNNIFRYAPMPSARENIHTVNERISMKAYVLMVEWFFTFIRNADETNFEG
;
A
#
# COMPACT_ATOMS: atom_id res chain seq x y z
N MET A 1 17.81 32.27 -24.13
CA MET A 1 16.86 33.37 -23.85
C MET A 1 16.44 33.96 -25.19
N LEU A 2 15.17 33.77 -25.58
CA LEU A 2 14.62 34.40 -26.80
C LEU A 2 14.37 35.89 -26.51
N SER A 3 14.53 36.74 -27.52
CA SER A 3 14.30 38.18 -27.37
C SER A 3 12.83 38.48 -27.04
N ILE A 4 12.56 39.59 -26.34
CA ILE A 4 11.20 40.01 -25.96
C ILE A 4 10.29 40.15 -27.20
N ASP A 5 10.85 40.46 -28.36
CA ASP A 5 10.11 40.58 -29.61
C ASP A 5 9.80 39.23 -30.27
N GLU A 6 10.62 38.21 -30.08
CA GLU A 6 10.28 36.82 -30.48
C GLU A 6 9.20 36.22 -29.57
N GLY A 7 9.25 36.52 -28.27
CA GLY A 7 8.20 36.14 -27.32
C GLY A 7 6.84 36.76 -27.65
N ARG A 8 6.83 38.02 -28.11
CA ARG A 8 5.59 38.68 -28.58
C ARG A 8 5.04 38.05 -29.85
N LYS A 9 5.89 37.71 -30.83
CA LYS A 9 5.45 37.01 -32.07
C LYS A 9 4.81 35.65 -31.79
N ILE A 10 5.39 34.87 -30.87
CA ILE A 10 4.84 33.55 -30.49
C ILE A 10 3.50 33.70 -29.77
N ARG A 11 3.40 34.64 -28.83
CA ARG A 11 2.14 34.93 -28.12
C ARG A 11 1.04 35.37 -29.10
N ASP A 12 1.37 36.25 -30.04
CA ASP A 12 0.39 36.80 -30.97
C ASP A 12 -0.06 35.74 -32.00
N GLU A 13 0.81 34.80 -32.39
CA GLU A 13 0.47 33.64 -33.22
C GLU A 13 -0.45 32.64 -32.47
N VAL A 14 -0.19 32.39 -31.18
CA VAL A 14 -1.07 31.56 -30.33
C VAL A 14 -2.45 32.22 -30.16
N ILE A 15 -2.50 33.55 -29.95
CA ILE A 15 -3.75 34.30 -29.88
C ILE A 15 -4.49 34.23 -31.22
N ARG A 16 -3.78 34.31 -32.35
CA ARG A 16 -4.35 34.17 -33.70
C ARG A 16 -4.98 32.79 -33.89
N GLN A 17 -4.28 31.71 -33.52
CA GLN A 17 -4.77 30.34 -33.63
C GLN A 17 -5.96 30.07 -32.70
N CYS A 18 -5.91 30.54 -31.45
CA CYS A 18 -7.04 30.45 -30.51
C CYS A 18 -8.27 31.21 -31.02
N ASN A 19 -8.08 32.38 -31.64
CA ASN A 19 -9.18 33.14 -32.24
C ASN A 19 -9.71 32.50 -33.55
N GLU A 20 -8.88 31.79 -34.31
CA GLU A 20 -9.31 30.97 -35.45
C GLU A 20 -10.18 29.78 -35.00
N ILE A 21 -9.79 29.11 -33.92
CA ILE A 21 -10.57 28.02 -33.29
C ILE A 21 -11.90 28.57 -32.74
N ARG A 22 -11.87 29.76 -32.14
CA ARG A 22 -13.07 30.43 -31.60
C ARG A 22 -14.02 30.93 -32.69
N ARG A 23 -13.50 31.39 -33.84
CA ARG A 23 -14.31 31.74 -35.03
C ARG A 23 -14.89 30.51 -35.71
N ARG A 24 -14.22 29.35 -35.65
CA ARG A 24 -14.73 28.07 -36.17
C ARG A 24 -15.81 27.43 -35.28
N SER A 25 -15.96 27.88 -34.04
CA SER A 25 -16.90 27.33 -33.04
C SER A 25 -18.16 28.16 -32.79
N VAL A 26 -18.39 29.25 -33.54
CA VAL A 26 -19.64 30.03 -33.48
C VAL A 26 -20.17 30.30 -34.89
N SER A 27 -20.84 29.32 -35.49
CA SER A 27 -21.92 29.58 -36.45
C SER A 27 -23.01 28.53 -36.28
N ARG A 28 -24.27 28.99 -36.18
CA ARG A 28 -25.45 28.19 -35.86
C ARG A 28 -25.95 27.31 -37.02
N ASP A 29 -25.23 27.28 -38.16
CA ASP A 29 -25.65 26.59 -39.39
C ASP A 29 -24.83 25.32 -39.73
N ASN A 30 -23.89 24.89 -38.89
CA ASN A 30 -23.15 23.64 -39.10
C ASN A 30 -23.66 22.43 -38.30
N TYR A 31 -24.73 22.59 -37.52
CA TYR A 31 -25.35 21.46 -36.80
C TYR A 31 -26.26 20.61 -37.71
N GLN A 32 -26.73 21.15 -38.84
CA GLN A 32 -27.60 20.41 -39.78
C GLN A 32 -26.90 19.85 -41.03
N ARG A 33 -25.65 20.22 -41.33
CA ARG A 33 -24.87 19.60 -42.43
C ARG A 33 -23.96 18.45 -42.02
N ASN A 34 -23.62 18.31 -40.74
CA ASN A 34 -22.99 17.09 -40.22
C ASN A 34 -24.00 16.02 -39.74
N ALA A 35 -25.30 16.33 -39.79
CA ALA A 35 -26.38 15.36 -39.54
C ALA A 35 -26.81 14.57 -40.80
N LEU A 36 -26.19 14.82 -41.96
CA LEU A 36 -26.46 14.11 -43.22
C LEU A 36 -25.25 13.40 -43.84
N SER A 37 -24.06 13.48 -43.23
CA SER A 37 -22.92 12.59 -43.51
C SER A 37 -22.81 11.41 -42.54
N ILE A 38 -23.64 11.37 -41.49
CA ILE A 38 -23.77 10.24 -40.54
C ILE A 38 -25.03 9.41 -40.85
N ARG A 39 -25.48 9.40 -42.11
CA ARG A 39 -26.53 8.47 -42.62
C ARG A 39 -26.12 7.72 -43.88
N ALA A 40 -24.83 7.71 -44.22
CA ALA A 40 -24.25 6.87 -45.27
C ALA A 40 -23.16 5.90 -44.76
N TYR A 41 -23.03 5.72 -43.45
CA TYR A 41 -22.12 4.73 -42.82
C TYR A 41 -22.86 3.61 -42.05
N HIS A 42 -24.15 3.42 -42.33
CA HIS A 42 -24.89 2.22 -41.96
C HIS A 42 -25.17 1.40 -43.22
N ARG A 43 -24.18 0.62 -43.65
CA ARG A 43 -24.25 -0.63 -44.44
C ARG A 43 -22.86 -0.96 -45.00
N VAL A 44 -21.92 -1.24 -44.10
CA VAL A 44 -20.74 -2.05 -44.43
C VAL A 44 -20.59 -3.04 -43.27
N GLU A 45 -20.48 -4.30 -43.63
CA GLU A 45 -20.36 -5.47 -42.78
C GLU A 45 -19.27 -5.28 -41.71
N VAL A 46 -19.60 -5.63 -40.46
CA VAL A 46 -18.60 -5.80 -39.40
C VAL A 46 -17.81 -7.07 -39.74
N VAL A 47 -16.74 -6.90 -40.52
CA VAL A 47 -15.67 -7.88 -40.70
C VAL A 47 -14.41 -7.27 -40.10
N GLU A 48 -14.35 -7.20 -38.77
CA GLU A 48 -13.07 -7.22 -38.07
C GLU A 48 -12.77 -8.69 -37.75
N SER A 49 -11.94 -9.31 -38.59
CA SER A 49 -11.46 -10.67 -38.37
C SER A 49 -10.57 -10.67 -37.13
N PHE A 50 -11.04 -11.25 -36.03
CA PHE A 50 -10.21 -11.52 -34.86
C PHE A 50 -9.00 -12.35 -35.27
N ARG A 51 -7.82 -11.97 -34.77
CA ARG A 51 -6.57 -12.71 -34.99
C ARG A 51 -6.04 -13.18 -33.64
N ASN A 52 -5.46 -14.37 -33.60
CA ASN A 52 -4.73 -14.82 -32.42
C ASN A 52 -3.41 -14.02 -32.24
N PRO A 53 -2.70 -14.16 -31.10
CA PRO A 53 -1.44 -13.43 -30.85
C PRO A 53 -0.34 -13.66 -31.90
N ASN A 54 -0.46 -14.75 -32.66
CA ASN A 54 0.44 -15.11 -33.75
C ASN A 54 -0.03 -14.61 -35.13
N GLY A 55 -1.11 -13.81 -35.17
CA GLY A 55 -1.58 -13.12 -36.38
C GLY A 55 -2.50 -13.93 -37.29
N PHE A 56 -2.94 -15.14 -36.91
CA PHE A 56 -3.84 -15.97 -37.72
C PHE A 56 -5.31 -15.58 -37.53
N PRO A 57 -6.09 -15.42 -38.62
CA PRO A 57 -7.52 -15.09 -38.52
C PRO A 57 -8.34 -16.25 -37.94
N ILE A 58 -9.14 -15.96 -36.93
CA ILE A 58 -10.04 -16.89 -36.25
C ILE A 58 -11.32 -17.04 -37.08
N PRO A 59 -11.75 -18.27 -37.46
CA PRO A 59 -12.98 -18.47 -38.23
C PRO A 59 -14.23 -17.97 -37.49
N HIS A 60 -15.09 -17.20 -38.16
CA HIS A 60 -16.31 -16.62 -37.55
C HIS A 60 -17.25 -17.65 -36.89
N VAL A 61 -17.26 -18.91 -37.36
CA VAL A 61 -18.04 -20.00 -36.76
C VAL A 61 -17.62 -20.30 -35.31
N LEU A 62 -16.34 -20.12 -34.96
CA LEU A 62 -15.83 -20.34 -33.61
C LEU A 62 -16.21 -19.20 -32.66
N LEU A 63 -16.25 -17.96 -33.16
CA LEU A 63 -16.68 -16.80 -32.38
C LEU A 63 -18.19 -16.83 -32.08
N ASP A 64 -18.98 -17.37 -33.00
CA ASP A 64 -20.44 -17.44 -32.86
C ASP A 64 -20.88 -18.56 -31.89
N LEU A 65 -20.06 -19.61 -31.75
CA LEU A 65 -20.26 -20.69 -30.76
C LEU A 65 -19.91 -20.26 -29.33
N THR A 66 -18.85 -19.47 -29.14
CA THR A 66 -18.43 -18.98 -27.83
C THR A 66 -19.32 -17.85 -27.29
N VAL A 67 -19.89 -17.01 -28.17
CA VAL A 67 -20.61 -15.81 -27.73
C VAL A 67 -22.14 -15.97 -27.72
N SER A 68 -22.75 -16.82 -28.55
CA SER A 68 -24.24 -16.87 -28.63
C SER A 68 -24.91 -18.24 -28.48
N LYS A 69 -24.17 -19.36 -28.40
CA LYS A 69 -24.79 -20.72 -28.43
C LYS A 69 -24.19 -21.77 -27.49
N PHE A 70 -23.39 -21.39 -26.50
CA PHE A 70 -22.82 -22.33 -25.52
C PHE A 70 -23.88 -23.24 -24.86
N TRP A 71 -25.06 -22.70 -24.57
CA TRP A 71 -26.22 -23.39 -23.97
C TRP A 71 -26.95 -24.37 -24.90
N LYS A 72 -26.58 -24.45 -26.19
CA LYS A 72 -27.21 -25.36 -27.17
C LYS A 72 -26.44 -26.66 -27.38
N LEU A 73 -25.29 -26.83 -26.76
CA LEU A 73 -24.50 -28.07 -26.81
C LEU A 73 -25.21 -29.12 -25.95
N ARG A 74 -25.50 -30.30 -26.52
CA ARG A 74 -26.33 -31.34 -25.86
C ARG A 74 -25.57 -32.63 -25.56
N SER A 75 -24.28 -32.68 -25.86
CA SER A 75 -23.45 -33.86 -25.60
C SER A 75 -22.03 -33.48 -25.19
N GLN A 76 -21.42 -34.33 -24.38
CA GLN A 76 -20.09 -34.13 -23.81
C GLN A 76 -18.99 -34.04 -24.88
N SER A 77 -19.10 -34.80 -25.99
CA SER A 77 -18.13 -34.71 -27.09
C SER A 77 -18.15 -33.36 -27.82
N GLN A 78 -19.30 -32.68 -27.87
CA GLN A 78 -19.42 -31.36 -28.49
C GLN A 78 -18.73 -30.28 -27.64
N VAL A 79 -18.79 -30.42 -26.31
CA VAL A 79 -18.13 -29.53 -25.36
C VAL A 79 -16.61 -29.73 -25.45
N GLU A 80 -16.14 -30.97 -25.42
CA GLU A 80 -14.70 -31.31 -25.53
C GLU A 80 -14.09 -30.84 -26.86
N THR A 81 -14.85 -30.95 -27.96
CA THR A 81 -14.43 -30.46 -29.28
C THR A 81 -14.29 -28.93 -29.28
N LEU A 82 -15.20 -28.20 -28.65
CA LEU A 82 -15.15 -26.74 -28.56
C LEU A 82 -13.95 -26.28 -27.70
N PHE A 83 -13.70 -26.91 -26.54
CA PHE A 83 -12.54 -26.60 -25.69
C PHE A 83 -11.21 -26.88 -26.39
N THR A 84 -11.13 -27.97 -27.16
CA THR A 84 -9.94 -28.30 -27.94
C THR A 84 -9.69 -27.26 -29.03
N LEU A 85 -10.74 -26.80 -29.71
CA LEU A 85 -10.64 -25.74 -30.71
C LEU A 85 -10.26 -24.38 -30.09
N CYS A 86 -10.84 -24.01 -28.95
CA CYS A 86 -10.48 -22.78 -28.24
C CYS A 86 -9.00 -22.78 -27.80
N ARG A 87 -8.48 -23.90 -27.28
CA ARG A 87 -7.04 -24.03 -26.99
C ARG A 87 -6.17 -24.00 -28.24
N TYR A 88 -6.59 -24.64 -29.32
CA TYR A 88 -5.82 -24.65 -30.57
C TYR A 88 -5.68 -23.26 -31.20
N TYR A 89 -6.72 -22.42 -31.09
CA TYR A 89 -6.72 -21.05 -31.63
C TYR A 89 -6.35 -19.97 -30.60
N ASP A 90 -6.00 -20.36 -29.37
CA ASP A 90 -5.65 -19.48 -28.26
C ASP A 90 -6.76 -18.45 -27.94
N ILE A 91 -8.01 -18.93 -27.95
CA ILE A 91 -9.22 -18.14 -27.69
C ILE A 91 -9.52 -18.22 -26.18
N PRO A 92 -9.49 -17.08 -25.45
CA PRO A 92 -9.77 -17.07 -24.01
C PRO A 92 -11.24 -17.42 -23.75
N ILE A 93 -11.47 -18.43 -22.92
CA ILE A 93 -12.81 -18.78 -22.41
C ILE A 93 -13.00 -18.02 -21.10
N VAL A 94 -13.90 -17.04 -21.11
CA VAL A 94 -14.26 -16.29 -19.90
C VAL A 94 -15.21 -17.15 -19.07
N HIS A 95 -14.72 -17.71 -17.98
CA HIS A 95 -15.56 -18.33 -16.96
C HIS A 95 -16.17 -17.25 -16.06
N GLN A 96 -17.50 -17.22 -15.95
CA GLN A 96 -18.16 -16.71 -14.75
C GLN A 96 -18.15 -17.84 -13.73
N GLU A 97 -17.32 -17.70 -12.70
CA GLU A 97 -17.45 -18.48 -11.48
C GLU A 97 -18.71 -18.03 -10.75
N ASP A 98 -19.76 -18.84 -10.83
CA ASP A 98 -20.68 -19.11 -9.73
C ASP A 98 -21.60 -20.29 -10.12
N ARG A 99 -21.50 -21.38 -9.33
CA ARG A 99 -22.40 -22.54 -9.24
C ARG A 99 -22.31 -23.63 -10.33
N LEU A 100 -21.49 -24.64 -10.05
CA LEU A 100 -21.67 -26.01 -10.57
C LEU A 100 -22.04 -27.03 -9.46
N GLU A 101 -22.32 -26.57 -8.24
CA GLU A 101 -22.79 -27.43 -7.15
C GLU A 101 -24.32 -27.65 -7.18
N ASP A 102 -25.08 -26.90 -7.99
CA ASP A 102 -26.55 -27.01 -8.09
C ASP A 102 -27.04 -27.95 -9.21
N PHE A 103 -26.16 -28.72 -9.87
CA PHE A 103 -26.53 -29.76 -10.84
C PHE A 103 -26.07 -31.17 -10.41
N VAL A 104 -26.16 -31.50 -9.12
CA VAL A 104 -26.07 -32.89 -8.66
C VAL A 104 -27.46 -33.52 -8.69
N GLY A 105 -27.84 -34.03 -9.85
CA GLY A 105 -29.09 -34.77 -10.06
C GLY A 105 -29.04 -35.74 -11.23
N VAL A 106 -27.85 -36.13 -11.68
CA VAL A 106 -27.68 -37.17 -12.71
C VAL A 106 -26.59 -38.12 -12.23
N ASP A 107 -26.97 -39.35 -11.92
CA ASP A 107 -26.07 -40.44 -11.56
C ASP A 107 -25.01 -40.62 -12.65
N LEU A 108 -23.74 -40.35 -12.32
CA LEU A 108 -22.62 -40.69 -13.20
C LEU A 108 -22.29 -42.18 -13.05
N HIS A 109 -22.28 -42.86 -14.20
CA HIS A 109 -21.99 -44.29 -14.35
C HIS A 109 -20.59 -44.65 -13.80
N PRO A 110 -20.40 -45.77 -13.09
CA PRO A 110 -19.10 -46.16 -12.57
C PRO A 110 -18.15 -46.49 -13.74
N GLY A 111 -17.15 -45.64 -13.93
CA GLY A 111 -16.20 -45.71 -15.05
C GLY A 111 -15.44 -44.40 -15.35
N ALA A 112 -15.79 -43.28 -14.69
CA ALA A 112 -15.16 -41.97 -14.91
C ALA A 112 -13.67 -41.90 -14.49
N ASP A 113 -13.17 -42.85 -13.71
CA ASP A 113 -11.80 -42.85 -13.20
C ASP A 113 -10.73 -43.35 -14.20
N LYS A 114 -11.09 -43.60 -15.47
CA LYS A 114 -10.16 -44.12 -16.50
C LYS A 114 -9.83 -43.17 -17.66
N VAL A 115 -10.29 -41.92 -17.64
CA VAL A 115 -10.14 -41.01 -18.79
C VAL A 115 -8.88 -40.12 -18.74
N PHE A 116 -8.16 -40.08 -17.62
CA PHE A 116 -6.93 -39.27 -17.53
C PHE A 116 -5.69 -39.88 -18.19
N ASP A 117 -5.71 -41.15 -18.59
CA ASP A 117 -4.54 -41.86 -19.12
C ASP A 117 -4.43 -41.93 -20.66
N THR A 118 -5.33 -41.29 -21.42
CA THR A 118 -5.29 -41.33 -22.91
C THR A 118 -5.20 -39.94 -23.54
N PHE A 119 -4.20 -39.14 -23.18
CA PHE A 119 -3.81 -37.93 -23.93
C PHE A 119 -2.33 -37.95 -24.34
N GLN A 120 -1.88 -39.11 -24.83
CA GLN A 120 -0.78 -39.18 -25.78
C GLN A 120 -1.27 -39.83 -27.08
N VAL A 121 -0.76 -39.33 -28.21
CA VAL A 121 -1.15 -39.65 -29.61
C VAL A 121 -2.38 -38.82 -30.03
N ILE A 122 -2.26 -37.85 -30.95
CA ILE A 122 -2.33 -38.06 -32.40
C ILE A 122 -1.61 -36.90 -33.15
N ARG A 123 -0.55 -37.23 -33.90
CA ARG A 123 -0.16 -36.49 -35.12
C ARG A 123 -1.09 -36.99 -36.23
N ALA A 124 -2.09 -36.21 -36.64
CA ALA A 124 -2.94 -36.56 -37.78
C ALA A 124 -2.66 -35.64 -38.98
N ASP A 125 -2.52 -36.28 -40.14
CA ASP A 125 -2.39 -35.69 -41.47
C ASP A 125 -3.59 -34.78 -41.83
N ILE A 126 -3.31 -33.61 -42.40
CA ILE A 126 -4.26 -32.49 -42.64
C ILE A 126 -5.53 -32.91 -43.43
N PRO A 127 -5.45 -33.76 -44.47
CA PRO A 127 -6.63 -34.25 -45.18
C PRO A 127 -7.55 -35.12 -44.32
N THR A 128 -7.01 -35.85 -43.34
CA THR A 128 -7.80 -36.68 -42.40
C THR A 128 -8.55 -35.79 -41.41
N PHE A 129 -7.89 -34.76 -40.90
CA PHE A 129 -8.51 -33.76 -40.05
C PHE A 129 -9.61 -32.96 -40.76
N HIS A 130 -9.36 -32.51 -42.00
CA HIS A 130 -10.36 -31.82 -42.81
C HIS A 130 -11.55 -32.72 -43.21
N ARG A 131 -11.33 -34.04 -43.42
CA ARG A 131 -12.43 -34.99 -43.66
C ARG A 131 -13.28 -35.23 -42.43
N TYR A 132 -12.66 -35.26 -41.26
CA TYR A 132 -13.38 -35.35 -39.98
C TYR A 132 -14.27 -34.11 -39.77
N ILE A 133 -13.72 -32.90 -39.95
CA ILE A 133 -14.47 -31.64 -39.84
C ILE A 133 -15.59 -31.55 -40.88
N ALA A 134 -15.34 -31.95 -42.13
CA ALA A 134 -16.36 -31.97 -43.19
C ALA A 134 -17.54 -32.89 -42.81
N ARG A 135 -17.25 -34.07 -42.25
CA ARG A 135 -18.27 -35.03 -41.79
C ARG A 135 -19.09 -34.49 -40.63
N GLU A 136 -18.46 -33.88 -39.62
CA GLU A 136 -19.14 -33.35 -38.44
C GLU A 136 -20.00 -32.11 -38.74
N LEU A 137 -19.61 -31.31 -39.75
CA LEU A 137 -20.36 -30.13 -40.19
C LEU A 137 -21.38 -30.43 -41.30
N GLY A 138 -21.51 -31.68 -41.74
CA GLY A 138 -22.40 -32.08 -42.83
C GLY A 138 -22.03 -31.47 -44.19
N LEU A 139 -20.77 -31.07 -44.38
CA LEU A 139 -20.26 -30.44 -45.60
C LEU A 139 -19.51 -31.46 -46.44
N ASN A 140 -19.59 -31.35 -47.77
CA ASN A 140 -18.71 -32.13 -48.64
C ASN A 140 -17.27 -31.62 -48.48
N TYR A 141 -16.32 -32.53 -48.32
CA TYR A 141 -14.89 -32.25 -48.21
C TYR A 141 -14.36 -31.33 -49.32
N GLU A 142 -14.77 -31.53 -50.58
CA GLU A 142 -14.34 -30.66 -51.67
C GLU A 142 -14.94 -29.25 -51.57
N ALA A 143 -16.15 -29.11 -51.03
CA ALA A 143 -16.76 -27.81 -50.78
C ALA A 143 -16.03 -27.06 -49.66
N LEU A 144 -15.62 -27.76 -48.60
CA LEU A 144 -14.84 -27.20 -47.49
C LEU A 144 -13.46 -26.73 -47.98
N VAL A 145 -12.75 -27.57 -48.75
CA VAL A 145 -11.43 -27.22 -49.31
C VAL A 145 -11.53 -26.08 -50.32
N ALA A 146 -12.56 -26.07 -51.18
CA ALA A 146 -12.79 -24.97 -52.12
C ALA A 146 -13.14 -23.65 -51.40
N HIS A 147 -13.84 -23.71 -50.27
CA HIS A 147 -14.17 -22.53 -49.46
C HIS A 147 -12.92 -21.95 -48.80
N ILE A 148 -12.04 -22.81 -48.26
CA ILE A 148 -10.74 -22.42 -47.68
C ILE A 148 -9.84 -21.78 -48.76
N ALA A 149 -9.75 -22.39 -49.95
CA ALA A 149 -8.95 -21.84 -51.05
C ALA A 149 -9.47 -20.48 -51.55
N ARG A 150 -10.78 -20.23 -51.54
CA ARG A 150 -11.38 -18.93 -51.89
C ARG A 150 -11.04 -17.85 -50.86
N LEU A 151 -11.00 -18.20 -49.57
CA LEU A 151 -10.62 -17.28 -48.50
C LEU A 151 -9.13 -16.91 -48.57
N GLU A 152 -8.25 -17.85 -48.92
CA GLU A 152 -6.83 -17.57 -49.14
C GLU A 152 -6.58 -16.68 -50.37
N ALA A 153 -7.34 -16.88 -51.45
CA ALA A 153 -7.27 -16.04 -52.64
C ALA A 153 -7.76 -14.60 -52.36
N ALA A 154 -8.82 -14.44 -51.57
CA ALA A 154 -9.34 -13.13 -51.15
C ALA A 154 -8.35 -12.37 -50.24
N SER A 155 -7.64 -13.08 -49.37
CA SER A 155 -6.56 -12.55 -48.52
C SER A 155 -5.39 -11.97 -49.33
N LYS A 156 -4.97 -12.64 -50.41
CA LYS A 156 -3.84 -12.21 -51.26
C LYS A 156 -4.18 -11.00 -52.16
N LEU A 157 -5.46 -10.75 -52.46
CA LEU A 157 -5.88 -9.57 -53.25
C LEU A 157 -5.83 -8.27 -52.45
N SER A 158 -6.07 -8.34 -51.13
CA SER A 158 -6.10 -7.17 -50.23
C SER A 158 -4.70 -6.59 -49.94
N LEU A 159 -3.66 -7.42 -50.00
CA LEU A 159 -2.26 -7.00 -49.76
C LEU A 159 -1.58 -6.27 -50.93
N ARG A 160 -2.17 -6.29 -52.13
CA ARG A 160 -1.65 -5.53 -53.30
C ARG A 160 -2.19 -4.11 -53.42
N ARG A 161 -3.19 -3.70 -52.62
CA ARG A 161 -3.81 -2.35 -52.68
C ARG A 161 -3.22 -1.32 -51.68
N LEU A 162 -2.22 -1.68 -50.88
CA LEU A 162 -1.60 -0.80 -49.87
C LEU A 162 -0.11 -0.46 -50.12
N LYS A 163 0.32 -0.40 -51.39
CA LYS A 163 1.62 0.22 -51.75
C LYS A 163 1.40 1.41 -52.67
N ARG A 164 1.56 2.64 -52.15
CA ARG A 164 2.03 3.79 -52.94
C ARG A 164 3.50 4.04 -52.59
N PRO A 165 4.39 4.29 -53.56
CA PRO A 165 5.79 4.57 -53.30
C PRO A 165 6.00 6.05 -52.97
N GLY A 166 6.76 6.32 -51.91
CA GLY A 166 7.24 7.66 -51.54
C GLY A 166 6.55 8.20 -50.29
N ASP A 167 7.15 7.97 -49.12
CA ASP A 167 7.36 8.98 -48.08
C ASP A 167 8.32 8.42 -47.03
N SER A 168 9.41 9.16 -46.80
CA SER A 168 10.54 8.82 -45.94
C SER A 168 10.39 9.38 -44.52
N LEU A 169 10.94 8.65 -43.56
CA LEU A 169 11.16 9.03 -42.16
C LEU A 169 11.80 10.41 -42.00
N GLU A 170 11.33 11.20 -41.02
CA GLU A 170 12.23 12.03 -40.22
C GLU A 170 11.67 12.30 -38.81
N SER A 171 12.62 12.40 -37.87
CA SER A 171 12.51 12.37 -36.42
C SER A 171 12.00 13.65 -35.75
N THR A 172 11.37 13.53 -34.59
CA THR A 172 11.31 14.65 -33.62
C THR A 172 11.66 14.20 -32.21
N ARG A 173 12.72 14.81 -31.68
CA ARG A 173 13.24 14.75 -30.31
C ARG A 173 12.25 15.32 -29.30
N VAL A 174 12.15 14.73 -28.11
CA VAL A 174 11.59 15.39 -26.92
C VAL A 174 12.72 15.58 -25.90
N LEU A 175 13.04 16.84 -25.62
CA LEU A 175 13.95 17.30 -24.56
C LEU A 175 13.14 17.74 -23.34
N SER A 176 13.67 17.42 -22.17
CA SER A 176 13.12 17.60 -20.83
C SER A 176 13.73 18.81 -20.07
N VAL A 177 13.08 19.15 -18.92
CA VAL A 177 13.58 19.84 -17.69
C VAL A 177 13.43 21.40 -17.66
N PRO A 178 13.27 22.14 -16.50
CA PRO A 178 13.13 21.82 -15.05
C PRO A 178 11.94 22.47 -14.28
N ALA A 179 11.83 22.14 -12.99
CA ALA A 179 11.05 22.80 -11.93
C ALA A 179 11.74 24.04 -11.30
N CYS A 180 10.96 25.03 -10.85
CA CYS A 180 11.34 26.10 -9.90
C CYS A 180 10.14 26.50 -9.00
N ARG A 181 10.39 26.71 -7.69
CA ARG A 181 9.60 27.52 -6.71
C ARG A 181 10.36 28.84 -6.43
N PRO A 182 9.90 29.82 -5.61
CA PRO A 182 8.57 30.24 -5.08
C PRO A 182 8.26 31.76 -5.33
N LEU A 183 7.14 32.31 -4.77
CA LEU A 183 6.88 33.72 -4.27
C LEU A 183 5.43 34.23 -4.60
N PRO A 184 4.83 35.30 -3.99
CA PRO A 184 5.11 36.10 -2.77
C PRO A 184 3.86 36.42 -1.88
N GLU A 185 4.03 37.33 -0.91
CA GLU A 185 3.08 37.99 0.02
C GLU A 185 1.71 38.41 -0.55
N ILE A 186 0.66 38.33 0.28
CA ILE A 186 -0.73 38.71 -0.06
C ILE A 186 -0.93 40.22 0.15
N VAL A 187 -1.25 40.94 -0.93
CA VAL A 187 -1.79 42.31 -0.92
C VAL A 187 -3.26 42.24 -1.34
N ILE A 188 -4.16 42.84 -0.54
CA ILE A 188 -5.62 42.83 -0.76
C ILE A 188 -6.02 44.03 -1.63
N GLU A 189 -6.49 43.80 -2.86
CA GLU A 189 -6.83 44.88 -3.81
C GLU A 189 -8.29 44.84 -4.31
N SER A 190 -9.14 43.89 -3.89
CA SER A 190 -10.53 43.82 -4.37
C SER A 190 -11.57 43.37 -3.32
N VAL A 191 -12.85 43.67 -3.59
CA VAL A 191 -14.01 43.26 -2.75
C VAL A 191 -14.21 41.74 -2.74
N ASP A 192 -13.77 41.04 -3.79
CA ASP A 192 -13.89 39.59 -3.92
C ASP A 192 -12.91 38.85 -2.95
N ASP A 193 -11.80 39.49 -2.57
CA ASP A 193 -10.82 38.93 -1.62
C ASP A 193 -11.37 38.92 -0.17
N VAL A 194 -12.20 39.92 0.17
CA VAL A 194 -12.85 40.03 1.50
C VAL A 194 -13.99 39.01 1.64
N SER A 195 -14.69 38.68 0.54
CA SER A 195 -15.75 37.67 0.51
C SER A 195 -15.20 36.27 0.83
N SER A 196 -14.04 35.92 0.27
CA SER A 196 -13.41 34.61 0.48
C SER A 196 -12.97 34.41 1.94
N PHE A 197 -12.55 35.48 2.61
CA PHE A 197 -12.10 35.43 4.01
C PHE A 197 -13.27 35.31 5.00
N LEU A 198 -14.39 36.02 4.76
CA LEU A 198 -15.57 35.99 5.63
C LEU A 198 -16.38 34.70 5.52
N THR A 199 -16.44 34.09 4.33
CA THR A 199 -17.11 32.80 4.14
C THR A 199 -16.38 31.66 4.87
N VAL A 200 -15.04 31.66 4.84
CA VAL A 200 -14.23 30.65 5.58
C VAL A 200 -14.38 30.82 7.10
N ALA A 201 -14.44 32.06 7.59
CA ALA A 201 -14.61 32.33 9.03
C ALA A 201 -16.00 31.94 9.57
N LEU A 202 -17.09 32.12 8.80
CA LEU A 202 -18.45 31.82 9.25
C LEU A 202 -18.83 30.34 9.16
N VAL A 203 -18.25 29.59 8.21
CA VAL A 203 -18.44 28.14 8.07
C VAL A 203 -17.82 27.38 9.25
N SER A 204 -16.76 27.91 9.87
CA SER A 204 -16.13 27.29 11.05
C SER A 204 -16.95 27.35 12.35
N LYS A 205 -18.09 28.08 12.40
CA LYS A 205 -18.87 28.31 13.64
C LYS A 205 -20.37 27.92 13.57
N ASN A 206 -20.81 27.15 12.57
CA ASN A 206 -22.15 26.52 12.52
C ASN A 206 -23.35 27.47 12.78
N ARG A 207 -23.39 28.67 12.17
CA ARG A 207 -24.56 29.57 12.22
C ARG A 207 -25.14 29.83 10.82
N ILE A 208 -25.95 28.89 10.33
CA ILE A 208 -26.45 28.86 8.94
C ILE A 208 -27.47 29.99 8.63
N SER A 209 -28.26 30.46 9.61
CA SER A 209 -29.34 31.43 9.34
C SER A 209 -28.88 32.87 9.07
N GLN A 210 -27.63 33.23 9.40
CA GLN A 210 -27.07 34.57 9.12
C GLN A 210 -26.30 34.64 7.79
N VAL A 211 -25.97 33.49 7.19
CA VAL A 211 -25.21 33.39 5.93
C VAL A 211 -26.06 33.87 4.74
N ASP A 212 -27.36 33.58 4.73
CA ASP A 212 -28.26 33.92 3.62
C ASP A 212 -28.55 35.40 3.46
N SER A 213 -28.53 36.19 4.54
CA SER A 213 -28.75 37.64 4.46
C SER A 213 -27.51 38.36 3.93
N VAL A 214 -26.31 37.89 4.32
CA VAL A 214 -25.04 38.44 3.85
C VAL A 214 -24.77 38.02 2.40
N ALA A 215 -25.05 36.77 2.03
CA ALA A 215 -24.90 36.28 0.65
C ALA A 215 -25.82 37.01 -0.34
N ARG A 216 -27.06 37.34 0.06
CA ARG A 216 -27.98 38.14 -0.76
C ARG A 216 -27.51 39.57 -0.94
N MET A 217 -26.95 40.19 0.10
CA MET A 217 -26.38 41.54 0.05
C MET A 217 -25.13 41.59 -0.85
N ILE A 218 -24.26 40.58 -0.78
CA ILE A 218 -23.07 40.45 -1.64
C ILE A 218 -23.45 40.23 -3.11
N LYS A 219 -24.45 39.39 -3.38
CA LYS A 219 -24.94 39.16 -4.75
C LYS A 219 -25.56 40.42 -5.36
N ALA A 220 -26.25 41.23 -4.56
CA ALA A 220 -26.79 42.53 -4.99
C ALA A 220 -25.68 43.55 -5.31
N LEU A 221 -24.59 43.55 -4.54
CA LEU A 221 -23.43 44.43 -4.78
C LEU A 221 -22.63 44.00 -6.01
N SER A 222 -22.40 42.70 -6.21
CA SER A 222 -21.70 42.14 -7.39
C SER A 222 -22.45 42.40 -8.71
N LEU A 223 -23.77 42.28 -8.71
CA LEU A 223 -24.62 42.61 -9.87
C LEU A 223 -24.59 44.10 -10.20
N LYS A 224 -24.48 44.97 -9.20
CA LYS A 224 -24.43 46.43 -9.38
C LYS A 224 -23.05 46.88 -9.89
N ASP A 225 -21.98 46.21 -9.46
CA ASP A 225 -20.61 46.50 -9.93
C ASP A 225 -20.38 46.05 -11.39
N ARG A 226 -20.92 44.89 -11.79
CA ARG A 226 -20.93 44.48 -13.21
C ARG A 226 -21.69 45.45 -14.12
N ARG A 227 -22.74 46.10 -13.60
CA ARG A 227 -23.51 47.13 -14.33
C ARG A 227 -22.73 48.44 -14.48
N LEU A 228 -21.93 48.82 -13.48
CA LEU A 228 -21.08 50.01 -13.51
C LEU A 228 -19.80 49.84 -14.36
N GLN A 229 -19.36 48.62 -14.62
CA GLN A 229 -18.24 48.33 -15.54
C GLN A 229 -18.63 48.45 -17.03
N THR A 230 -19.93 48.39 -17.36
CA THR A 230 -20.43 48.42 -18.74
C THR A 230 -20.89 49.81 -19.22
N HIS A 231 -21.01 50.80 -18.32
CA HIS A 231 -21.43 52.18 -18.66
C HIS A 231 -20.51 53.25 -18.04
N PRO A 232 -19.46 53.71 -18.76
CA PRO A 232 -18.43 54.60 -18.22
C PRO A 232 -18.90 56.01 -17.80
N GLN A 233 -20.06 56.48 -18.28
CA GLN A 233 -20.60 57.80 -17.93
C GLN A 233 -21.27 57.84 -16.54
N GLU A 234 -21.87 56.75 -16.06
CA GLU A 234 -22.48 56.69 -14.71
C GLU A 234 -21.43 56.60 -13.59
N ARG A 235 -20.20 56.17 -13.93
CA ARG A 235 -19.09 56.00 -12.97
C ARG A 235 -18.60 57.33 -12.40
N ARG A 236 -18.72 58.44 -13.16
CA ARG A 236 -18.23 59.77 -12.73
C ARG A 236 -19.16 60.46 -11.74
N THR A 237 -20.44 60.11 -11.70
CA THR A 237 -21.43 60.74 -10.81
C THR A 237 -21.60 60.01 -9.47
N LEU A 238 -21.28 58.71 -9.37
CA LEU A 238 -21.53 57.88 -8.18
C LEU A 238 -20.29 57.54 -7.33
N ALA A 239 -19.09 57.93 -7.76
CA ALA A 239 -17.83 57.63 -7.06
C ALA A 239 -17.77 58.06 -5.57
N PRO A 240 -18.31 59.24 -5.15
CA PRO A 240 -18.24 59.66 -3.76
C PRO A 240 -19.17 58.86 -2.83
N ALA A 241 -20.36 58.48 -3.30
CA ALA A 241 -21.32 57.70 -2.53
C ALA A 241 -20.85 56.26 -2.29
N TYR A 242 -20.13 55.68 -3.26
CA TYR A 242 -19.58 54.33 -3.16
C TYR A 242 -18.42 54.25 -2.16
N GLN A 243 -17.55 55.26 -2.11
CA GLN A 243 -16.46 55.33 -1.13
C GLN A 243 -16.96 55.49 0.31
N ASN A 244 -18.03 56.24 0.52
CA ASN A 244 -18.62 56.39 1.86
C ASN A 244 -19.30 55.10 2.35
N MET A 245 -19.96 54.36 1.45
CA MET A 245 -20.56 53.06 1.77
C MET A 245 -19.49 52.00 2.09
N PHE A 246 -18.35 52.04 1.40
CA PHE A 246 -17.22 51.14 1.65
C PHE A 246 -16.53 51.43 3.00
N ARG A 247 -16.38 52.72 3.36
CA ARG A 247 -15.88 53.14 4.69
C ARG A 247 -16.83 52.74 5.82
N ALA A 248 -18.14 52.82 5.61
CA ALA A 248 -19.13 52.39 6.60
C ALA A 248 -19.09 50.87 6.86
N LEU A 249 -18.86 50.06 5.82
CA LEU A 249 -18.71 48.61 5.93
C LEU A 249 -17.43 48.19 6.67
N LEU A 250 -16.31 48.91 6.46
CA LEU A 250 -15.07 48.70 7.21
C LEU A 250 -15.22 49.05 8.70
N LEU A 251 -15.93 50.15 9.01
CA LEU A 251 -16.23 50.52 10.40
C LEU A 251 -17.16 49.50 11.09
N ALA A 252 -18.19 49.00 10.39
CA ALA A 252 -19.06 47.96 10.93
C ALA A 252 -18.31 46.64 11.19
N GLY A 253 -17.38 46.25 10.31
CA GLY A 253 -16.51 45.09 10.49
C GLY A 253 -15.58 45.22 11.71
N ALA A 254 -15.00 46.41 11.93
CA ALA A 254 -14.14 46.69 13.07
C ALA A 254 -14.90 46.65 14.41
N VAL A 255 -16.15 47.14 14.45
CA VAL A 255 -17.01 47.10 15.65
C VAL A 255 -17.40 45.67 16.01
N VAL A 256 -17.72 44.83 15.02
CA VAL A 256 -18.05 43.41 15.24
C VAL A 256 -16.83 42.62 15.73
N LEU A 257 -15.63 42.92 15.21
CA LEU A 257 -14.39 42.30 15.67
C LEU A 257 -14.03 42.72 17.10
N GLY A 258 -14.25 44.00 17.45
CA GLY A 258 -14.10 44.50 18.82
C GLY A 258 -15.07 43.86 19.83
N TYR A 259 -16.32 43.62 19.42
CA TYR A 259 -17.32 42.91 20.23
C TYR A 259 -17.00 41.42 20.41
N CYS A 260 -16.35 40.78 19.44
CA CYS A 260 -15.94 39.38 19.56
C CYS A 260 -14.73 39.20 20.49
N LEU A 261 -13.83 40.19 20.55
CA LEU A 261 -12.64 40.15 21.39
C LEU A 261 -12.95 40.49 22.86
N SER A 262 -13.95 41.33 23.13
CA SER A 262 -14.37 41.64 24.51
C SER A 262 -15.13 40.49 25.20
N TYR A 263 -15.70 39.54 24.45
CA TYR A 263 -16.34 38.34 25.00
C TYR A 263 -15.38 37.20 25.41
N LEU A 264 -14.09 37.29 25.04
CA LEU A 264 -13.07 36.31 25.40
C LEU A 264 -12.42 36.56 26.78
N HIS A 265 -12.73 37.69 27.43
CA HIS A 265 -12.15 38.08 28.72
C HIS A 265 -13.21 38.55 29.74
N TRP A 266 -14.20 37.70 30.04
CA TRP A 266 -15.07 37.89 31.20
C TRP A 266 -15.14 36.64 32.08
N PRO A 267 -14.70 36.69 33.37
CA PRO A 267 -14.80 35.56 34.28
C PRO A 267 -16.20 35.53 34.90
N HIS A 268 -16.91 34.41 34.76
CA HIS A 268 -18.17 34.20 35.48
C HIS A 268 -17.94 33.27 36.69
N THR A 269 -17.90 33.87 37.87
CA THR A 269 -18.16 33.26 39.18
C THR A 269 -19.61 33.55 39.58
N VAL A 270 -20.46 32.54 39.80
CA VAL A 270 -21.66 32.62 40.69
C VAL A 270 -22.06 31.19 41.14
N PRO A 271 -22.59 30.97 42.37
CA PRO A 271 -22.47 29.70 43.09
C PRO A 271 -23.76 28.86 43.21
N GLY A 272 -23.56 27.57 43.47
CA GLY A 272 -24.37 26.79 44.43
C GLY A 272 -25.54 25.98 43.89
N SER A 273 -25.38 24.65 43.84
CA SER A 273 -26.35 23.70 44.41
C SER A 273 -25.70 22.32 44.55
N ARG A 274 -25.91 21.70 45.73
CA ARG A 274 -25.44 20.37 46.11
C ARG A 274 -26.32 19.32 45.47
N PHE A 275 -25.73 18.30 44.84
CA PHE A 275 -26.24 16.93 44.84
C PHE A 275 -25.07 15.96 44.60
N GLN A 276 -24.80 15.07 45.55
CA GLN A 276 -23.86 13.96 45.41
C GLN A 276 -24.50 12.84 44.59
N PRO A 277 -23.71 12.16 43.75
CA PRO A 277 -23.68 10.71 43.83
C PRO A 277 -22.25 10.18 43.97
N SER A 278 -22.11 9.22 44.87
CA SER A 278 -20.93 8.40 45.11
C SER A 278 -20.48 7.68 43.83
N SER A 279 -19.30 8.03 43.32
CA SER A 279 -18.48 7.12 42.52
C SER A 279 -17.02 7.31 42.92
N VAL A 280 -16.36 6.19 43.19
CA VAL A 280 -14.96 6.14 43.61
C VAL A 280 -14.10 6.60 42.42
N HIS A 281 -13.63 7.85 42.47
CA HIS A 281 -12.58 8.31 41.58
C HIS A 281 -11.22 7.90 42.17
N HIS A 282 -10.59 6.89 41.56
CA HIS A 282 -9.15 6.77 41.62
C HIS A 282 -8.55 8.03 40.98
N ARG A 283 -8.10 8.97 41.81
CA ARG A 283 -7.24 10.07 41.35
C ARG A 283 -5.91 9.46 40.90
N HIS A 284 -5.72 9.34 39.58
CA HIS A 284 -4.37 9.31 39.03
C HIS A 284 -3.70 10.64 39.39
N ARG A 285 -2.77 10.58 40.34
CA ARG A 285 -1.87 11.70 40.63
C ARG A 285 -0.95 11.80 39.41
N ALA A 286 -1.11 12.83 38.59
CA ALA A 286 -0.10 13.20 37.60
C ALA A 286 1.17 13.58 38.38
N THR A 287 2.09 12.62 38.53
CA THR A 287 3.41 12.87 39.10
C THR A 287 4.18 13.66 38.06
N GLN A 288 4.56 14.91 38.36
CA GLN A 288 5.44 15.70 37.50
C GLN A 288 6.74 14.90 37.29
N LEU A 289 7.01 14.50 36.04
CA LEU A 289 8.24 13.82 35.64
C LEU A 289 9.35 14.87 35.57
N LYS A 290 10.34 14.80 36.44
CA LYS A 290 11.51 15.68 36.36
C LYS A 290 12.39 15.27 35.17
N LEU A 291 13.29 16.15 34.72
CA LEU A 291 14.29 15.81 33.68
C LEU A 291 15.09 14.54 34.02
N LYS A 292 15.35 14.30 35.32
CA LYS A 292 15.98 13.07 35.82
C LYS A 292 15.12 11.82 35.51
N ASP A 293 13.80 11.94 35.58
CA ASP A 293 12.86 10.86 35.30
C ASP A 293 12.74 10.63 33.78
N LEU A 294 12.91 11.68 32.95
CA LEU A 294 13.02 11.51 31.49
C LEU A 294 14.29 10.75 31.09
N THR A 295 15.41 10.96 31.80
CA THR A 295 16.62 10.16 31.58
C THR A 295 16.47 8.70 32.03
N GLU A 296 15.57 8.41 32.98
CA GLU A 296 15.20 7.04 33.35
C GLU A 296 14.30 6.38 32.30
N LEU A 297 13.46 7.14 31.60
CA LEU A 297 12.66 6.67 30.46
C LEU A 297 13.49 6.47 29.18
N CYS A 298 14.66 7.13 29.09
CA CYS A 298 15.60 6.98 27.99
C CYS A 298 17.05 6.77 28.47
N PRO A 299 17.36 5.62 29.10
CA PRO A 299 18.69 5.35 29.58
C PRO A 299 19.65 5.06 28.43
N ARG A 300 20.85 5.67 28.46
CA ARG A 300 21.91 5.38 27.49
C ARG A 300 22.60 4.06 27.85
N VAL A 301 22.29 3.01 27.10
CA VAL A 301 22.89 1.67 27.28
C VAL A 301 24.33 1.68 26.79
N ASN A 302 25.32 1.24 27.59
CA ASN A 302 26.71 1.12 27.14
C ASN A 302 26.89 0.12 25.99
N ALA A 303 27.85 0.38 25.10
CA ALA A 303 28.21 -0.55 24.04
C ALA A 303 28.58 -1.92 24.62
N ILE A 304 28.15 -3.00 23.95
CA ILE A 304 28.43 -4.38 24.35
C ILE A 304 29.34 -5.01 23.30
N PHE A 305 30.45 -5.57 23.79
CA PHE A 305 31.47 -6.23 23.00
C PHE A 305 31.43 -7.73 23.32
N PRO A 306 31.60 -8.61 22.32
CA PRO A 306 31.76 -10.03 22.59
C PRO A 306 33.01 -10.27 23.44
N ASN A 307 32.91 -11.07 24.49
CA ASN A 307 34.05 -11.43 25.34
C ASN A 307 34.93 -12.51 24.68
N GLU A 308 34.32 -13.53 24.07
CA GLU A 308 35.05 -14.60 23.42
C GLU A 308 35.60 -14.13 22.09
N THR A 309 36.92 -13.94 21.98
CA THR A 309 37.56 -13.49 20.75
C THR A 309 38.76 -14.36 20.41
N THR A 310 38.82 -14.83 19.17
CA THR A 310 39.95 -15.58 18.57
C THR A 310 40.53 -14.78 17.41
N LEU A 311 41.77 -15.07 17.00
CA LEU A 311 42.39 -14.43 15.84
C LEU A 311 41.54 -14.60 14.57
N ASP A 312 40.89 -15.75 14.40
CA ASP A 312 40.02 -16.02 13.25
C ASP A 312 38.73 -15.19 13.30
N LEU A 313 38.15 -14.98 14.49
CA LEU A 313 36.98 -14.10 14.66
C LEU A 313 37.31 -12.63 14.40
N GLU A 314 38.47 -12.16 14.87
CA GLU A 314 38.95 -10.80 14.58
C GLU A 314 39.25 -10.61 13.10
N SER A 315 39.88 -11.63 12.48
CA SER A 315 40.18 -11.62 11.05
C SER A 315 38.91 -11.58 10.20
N ALA A 316 37.92 -12.42 10.52
CA ALA A 316 36.63 -12.45 9.84
C ALA A 316 35.91 -11.09 9.94
N LEU A 317 35.88 -10.49 11.14
CA LEU A 317 35.30 -9.15 11.35
C LEU A 317 36.06 -8.06 10.58
N GLY A 318 37.39 -8.12 10.56
CA GLY A 318 38.24 -7.21 9.79
C GLY A 318 38.02 -7.32 8.27
N GLU A 319 37.79 -8.54 7.77
CA GLU A 319 37.52 -8.79 6.35
C GLU A 319 36.24 -8.10 5.89
N LEU A 320 35.20 -8.02 6.74
CA LEU A 320 33.91 -7.37 6.42
C LEU A 320 34.09 -5.94 5.92
N LYS A 321 35.12 -5.24 6.40
CA LYS A 321 35.41 -3.84 6.09
C LYS A 321 36.28 -3.66 4.85
N SER A 322 36.79 -4.73 4.25
CA SER A 322 37.67 -4.65 3.08
C SER A 322 36.88 -4.37 1.79
N SER A 323 37.44 -3.56 0.88
CA SER A 323 36.79 -3.22 -0.40
C SER A 323 36.47 -4.44 -1.27
N LYS A 324 37.35 -5.45 -1.24
CA LYS A 324 37.15 -6.74 -1.89
C LYS A 324 35.90 -7.43 -1.36
N TYR A 325 35.70 -7.40 -0.05
CA TYR A 325 34.56 -8.02 0.59
C TYR A 325 33.25 -7.29 0.33
N VAL A 326 33.25 -5.95 0.40
CA VAL A 326 32.09 -5.12 0.02
C VAL A 326 31.64 -5.45 -1.40
N SER A 327 32.59 -5.63 -2.33
CA SER A 327 32.28 -6.02 -3.72
C SER A 327 31.67 -7.43 -3.81
N ARG A 328 32.16 -8.40 -3.03
CA ARG A 328 31.58 -9.74 -2.95
C ARG A 328 30.15 -9.70 -2.38
N LEU A 329 29.93 -8.93 -1.31
CA LEU A 329 28.61 -8.75 -0.72
C LEU A 329 27.62 -8.12 -1.70
N ALA A 330 28.05 -7.11 -2.46
CA ALA A 330 27.22 -6.52 -3.51
C ALA A 330 26.88 -7.55 -4.60
N GLY A 331 27.84 -8.40 -4.99
CA GLY A 331 27.60 -9.52 -5.89
C GLY A 331 26.52 -10.46 -5.35
N LEU A 332 26.68 -10.91 -4.10
CA LEU A 332 25.79 -11.84 -3.42
C LEU A 332 24.36 -11.29 -3.30
N LEU A 333 24.19 -10.06 -2.80
CA LEU A 333 22.88 -9.41 -2.71
C LEU A 333 22.29 -9.17 -4.11
N GLY A 334 23.13 -8.81 -5.09
CA GLY A 334 22.70 -8.66 -6.48
C GLY A 334 22.17 -9.96 -7.09
N GLU A 335 22.74 -11.12 -6.73
CA GLU A 335 22.22 -12.43 -7.13
C GLU A 335 20.88 -12.75 -6.45
N ALA A 336 20.72 -12.40 -5.18
CA ALA A 336 19.45 -12.53 -4.47
C ALA A 336 18.34 -11.71 -5.16
N VAL A 337 18.65 -10.47 -5.56
CA VAL A 337 17.74 -9.58 -6.31
C VAL A 337 17.40 -10.16 -7.69
N ARG A 338 18.39 -10.71 -8.41
CA ARG A 338 18.19 -11.38 -9.71
C ARG A 338 17.30 -12.62 -9.59
N THR A 339 17.33 -13.29 -8.45
CA THR A 339 16.51 -14.47 -8.18
C THR A 339 15.11 -14.04 -7.78
N ARG A 340 14.24 -13.88 -8.78
CA ARG A 340 12.87 -13.37 -8.62
C ARG A 340 12.03 -14.19 -7.65
N THR A 341 11.31 -13.51 -6.77
CA THR A 341 10.42 -14.05 -5.74
C THR A 341 9.19 -13.15 -5.57
N ASP A 342 8.83 -12.42 -6.64
CA ASP A 342 7.72 -11.48 -6.63
C ASP A 342 6.36 -12.18 -6.58
N VAL A 343 5.52 -11.75 -5.62
CA VAL A 343 4.17 -12.27 -5.32
C VAL A 343 3.08 -11.25 -5.66
N ASN A 344 1.82 -11.70 -5.75
CA ASN A 344 0.66 -10.84 -5.95
C ASN A 344 -0.56 -11.38 -5.18
N ASP A 345 -1.54 -10.50 -4.94
CA ASP A 345 -2.75 -10.81 -4.15
C ASP A 345 -3.59 -11.98 -4.69
N GLY A 346 -3.45 -12.31 -5.98
CA GLY A 346 -4.12 -13.44 -6.62
C GLY A 346 -3.41 -14.78 -6.48
N ALA A 347 -2.36 -14.87 -5.66
CA ALA A 347 -1.58 -16.10 -5.50
C ALA A 347 -2.42 -17.26 -4.94
N GLY A 348 -2.55 -18.32 -5.74
CA GLY A 348 -3.29 -19.53 -5.40
C GLY A 348 -2.60 -20.39 -4.33
N ALA A 349 -3.09 -21.62 -4.17
CA ALA A 349 -2.55 -22.55 -3.19
C ALA A 349 -1.08 -22.94 -3.48
N VAL A 350 -0.29 -23.09 -2.40
CA VAL A 350 1.11 -23.56 -2.49
C VAL A 350 1.17 -24.96 -3.07
N GLY A 351 2.07 -25.19 -4.02
CA GLY A 351 2.22 -26.47 -4.72
C GLY A 351 1.25 -26.67 -5.89
N VAL A 352 0.26 -25.78 -6.05
CA VAL A 352 -0.67 -25.78 -7.19
C VAL A 352 -0.38 -24.61 -8.12
N ASP A 353 -0.29 -23.39 -7.58
CA ASP A 353 0.00 -22.19 -8.38
C ASP A 353 1.48 -22.19 -8.81
N PRO A 354 1.77 -22.14 -10.13
CA PRO A 354 3.14 -22.05 -10.64
C PRO A 354 3.92 -20.83 -10.14
N LEU A 355 3.26 -19.78 -9.67
CA LEU A 355 3.91 -18.60 -9.08
C LEU A 355 4.89 -18.98 -7.97
N TRP A 356 4.55 -19.99 -7.15
CA TRP A 356 5.40 -20.42 -6.04
C TRP A 356 6.68 -21.12 -6.47
N GLN A 357 6.81 -21.57 -7.72
CA GLN A 357 8.04 -22.20 -8.22
C GLN A 357 9.26 -21.26 -8.12
N LYS A 358 9.02 -19.94 -8.22
CA LYS A 358 10.04 -18.90 -8.01
C LYS A 358 10.73 -19.02 -6.64
N MET A 359 9.98 -19.38 -5.59
CA MET A 359 10.51 -19.57 -4.24
C MET A 359 11.48 -20.76 -4.19
N GLY A 360 11.22 -21.80 -4.99
CA GLY A 360 12.14 -22.93 -5.16
C GLY A 360 13.49 -22.50 -5.75
N ASN A 361 13.49 -21.59 -6.72
CA ASN A 361 14.73 -21.06 -7.29
C ASN A 361 15.56 -20.29 -6.26
N PHE A 362 14.90 -19.51 -5.40
CA PHE A 362 15.57 -18.81 -4.30
C PHE A 362 16.19 -19.78 -3.29
N LYS A 363 15.46 -20.83 -2.88
CA LYS A 363 16.02 -21.89 -2.01
C LYS A 363 17.22 -22.60 -2.62
N ASN A 364 17.18 -22.87 -3.93
CA ASN A 364 18.32 -23.46 -4.63
C ASN A 364 19.53 -22.52 -4.61
N TRP A 365 19.32 -21.23 -4.84
CA TRP A 365 20.36 -20.21 -4.72
C TRP A 365 20.95 -20.13 -3.30
N LEU A 366 20.11 -20.19 -2.25
CA LEU A 366 20.58 -20.24 -0.86
C LEU A 366 21.58 -21.40 -0.65
N SER A 367 21.23 -22.59 -1.17
CA SER A 367 22.09 -23.77 -1.05
C SER A 367 23.43 -23.66 -1.76
N SER A 368 23.50 -22.96 -2.89
CA SER A 368 24.76 -22.75 -3.60
C SER A 368 25.61 -21.64 -2.98
N SER A 369 24.96 -20.64 -2.39
CA SER A 369 25.61 -19.40 -1.94
C SER A 369 26.10 -19.48 -0.49
N PHE A 370 25.50 -20.34 0.33
CA PHE A 370 25.85 -20.54 1.74
C PHE A 370 26.16 -22.00 2.06
N PRO A 371 27.22 -22.57 1.46
CA PRO A 371 27.52 -23.99 1.55
C PRO A 371 27.89 -24.44 2.98
N LEU A 372 28.53 -23.59 3.80
CA LEU A 372 28.87 -23.97 5.18
C LEU A 372 27.62 -24.03 6.05
N ILE A 373 26.68 -23.10 5.89
CA ILE A 373 25.37 -23.17 6.54
C ILE A 373 24.65 -24.47 6.18
N HIS A 374 24.57 -24.80 4.90
CA HIS A 374 23.90 -26.03 4.45
C HIS A 374 24.60 -27.32 4.88
N LYS A 375 25.88 -27.24 5.26
CA LYS A 375 26.64 -28.35 5.80
C LYS A 375 26.48 -28.49 7.31
N GLU A 376 26.49 -27.38 8.05
CA GLU A 376 26.62 -27.38 9.52
C GLU A 376 25.28 -27.16 10.25
N LEU A 377 24.28 -26.53 9.62
CA LEU A 377 22.97 -26.28 10.21
C LEU A 377 21.95 -27.31 9.74
N LEU A 378 20.97 -27.63 10.59
CA LEU A 378 19.81 -28.42 10.20
C LEU A 378 18.85 -27.54 9.40
N LEU A 379 18.58 -27.88 8.14
CA LEU A 379 17.60 -27.22 7.28
C LEU A 379 16.29 -28.02 7.24
N GLU A 380 15.18 -27.36 7.57
CA GLU A 380 13.82 -27.86 7.39
C GLU A 380 13.07 -26.98 6.38
N SER A 381 12.33 -27.61 5.47
CA SER A 381 11.38 -26.91 4.60
C SER A 381 9.99 -26.93 5.23
N VAL A 382 9.42 -25.76 5.51
CA VAL A 382 8.12 -25.60 6.16
C VAL A 382 7.09 -25.11 5.15
N ASN A 383 5.96 -25.81 5.02
CA ASN A 383 4.94 -25.53 4.00
C ASN A 383 5.54 -25.37 2.58
N THR A 384 6.39 -26.31 2.18
CA THR A 384 7.16 -26.36 0.92
C THR A 384 8.32 -25.36 0.82
N TYR A 385 8.06 -24.06 0.99
CA TYR A 385 9.04 -23.02 0.68
C TYR A 385 9.58 -22.26 1.90
N GLY A 386 8.92 -22.30 3.05
CA GLY A 386 9.46 -21.72 4.29
C GLY A 386 10.79 -22.37 4.65
N VAL A 387 11.76 -21.57 5.05
CA VAL A 387 13.12 -22.03 5.35
C VAL A 387 13.36 -21.92 6.85
N LEU A 388 13.67 -23.04 7.50
CA LEU A 388 14.01 -23.06 8.92
C LEU A 388 15.39 -23.70 9.10
N TYR A 389 16.40 -22.89 9.42
CA TYR A 389 17.70 -23.38 9.86
C TYR A 389 17.80 -23.41 11.38
N THR A 390 18.35 -24.49 11.91
CA THR A 390 18.69 -24.63 13.33
C THR A 390 20.20 -24.81 13.48
N TRP A 391 20.87 -23.79 14.02
CA TRP A 391 22.25 -23.92 14.50
C TRP A 391 22.22 -24.35 15.96
N LYS A 392 22.35 -25.66 16.17
CA LYS A 392 22.22 -26.26 17.49
C LYS A 392 23.35 -25.78 18.41
N GLY A 393 22.96 -25.21 19.54
CA GLY A 393 23.88 -24.81 20.60
C GLY A 393 24.36 -26.00 21.44
N SER A 394 25.50 -25.85 22.11
CA SER A 394 26.02 -26.88 23.01
C SER A 394 25.22 -27.03 24.31
N ASP A 395 24.50 -26.00 24.75
CA ASP A 395 23.68 -25.99 25.96
C ASP A 395 22.18 -25.95 25.62
N PRO A 396 21.47 -27.09 25.76
CA PRO A 396 20.04 -27.16 25.47
C PRO A 396 19.16 -26.51 26.54
N SER A 397 19.71 -26.11 27.70
CA SER A 397 18.94 -25.41 28.74
C SER A 397 18.71 -23.94 28.41
N LEU A 398 19.55 -23.35 27.54
CA LEU A 398 19.39 -21.97 27.11
C LEU A 398 18.29 -21.85 26.05
N LYS A 399 17.28 -21.02 26.31
CA LYS A 399 16.30 -20.65 25.29
C LYS A 399 16.98 -20.12 24.03
N PRO A 400 16.58 -20.55 22.82
CA PRO A 400 17.17 -20.07 21.57
C PRO A 400 16.87 -18.60 21.32
N ILE A 401 17.67 -17.98 20.44
CA ILE A 401 17.27 -16.75 19.74
C ILE A 401 16.72 -17.11 18.36
N ALA A 402 15.81 -16.29 17.84
CA ALA A 402 15.32 -16.42 16.47
C ALA A 402 15.62 -15.15 15.65
N LEU A 403 16.21 -15.34 14.48
CA LEU A 403 16.40 -14.34 13.45
C LEU A 403 15.42 -14.66 12.32
N VAL A 404 14.45 -13.79 12.13
CA VAL A 404 13.33 -13.93 11.19
C VAL A 404 13.51 -12.92 10.06
N GLY A 405 12.91 -13.24 8.92
CA GLY A 405 12.79 -12.35 7.78
C GLY A 405 11.97 -13.02 6.68
N HIS A 406 11.89 -12.38 5.53
CA HIS A 406 11.19 -12.92 4.37
C HIS A 406 11.98 -12.69 3.09
N TYR A 407 11.73 -13.50 2.07
CA TYR A 407 12.43 -13.40 0.79
C TYR A 407 11.50 -13.21 -0.40
N ASP A 408 10.19 -13.20 -0.19
CA ASP A 408 9.25 -12.69 -1.19
C ASP A 408 9.37 -11.17 -1.32
N THR A 409 8.78 -10.62 -2.38
CA THR A 409 8.82 -9.18 -2.65
C THR A 409 7.51 -8.76 -3.29
N VAL A 410 7.07 -7.52 -3.12
CA VAL A 410 5.94 -7.00 -3.92
C VAL A 410 6.19 -7.11 -5.44
N LEU A 411 5.10 -7.25 -6.19
CA LEU A 411 5.12 -7.24 -7.65
C LEU A 411 5.70 -5.92 -8.20
N VAL A 412 6.45 -6.02 -9.30
CA VAL A 412 6.80 -4.83 -10.10
C VAL A 412 5.72 -4.63 -11.16
N ALA A 413 4.99 -3.53 -11.04
CA ALA A 413 3.93 -3.15 -11.97
C ALA A 413 4.51 -2.99 -13.39
N PRO A 414 4.00 -3.72 -14.41
CA PRO A 414 4.53 -3.69 -15.77
C PRO A 414 4.66 -2.27 -16.36
N GLU A 415 3.68 -1.42 -16.09
CA GLU A 415 3.60 -0.03 -16.53
C GLU A 415 4.69 0.86 -15.92
N THR A 416 5.33 0.43 -14.83
CA THR A 416 6.39 1.19 -14.16
C THR A 416 7.78 0.79 -14.61
N ILE A 417 7.97 -0.33 -15.32
CA ILE A 417 9.28 -0.89 -15.65
C ILE A 417 10.19 0.16 -16.33
N ASP A 418 9.65 0.93 -17.26
CA ASP A 418 10.40 1.96 -18.01
C ASP A 418 10.76 3.19 -17.16
N THR A 419 10.22 3.31 -15.95
CA THR A 419 10.52 4.39 -15.00
C THR A 419 11.62 4.02 -14.01
N TRP A 420 12.03 2.75 -13.97
CA TRP A 420 13.18 2.33 -13.19
C TRP A 420 14.48 2.79 -13.85
N LYS A 421 15.37 3.40 -13.06
CA LYS A 421 16.71 3.84 -13.48
C LYS A 421 17.55 2.65 -13.96
N TYR A 422 17.42 1.51 -13.28
CA TYR A 422 18.02 0.23 -13.64
C TYR A 422 16.96 -0.86 -13.59
N PRO A 423 17.01 -1.91 -14.45
CA PRO A 423 15.98 -2.94 -14.45
C PRO A 423 15.75 -3.51 -13.04
N PRO A 424 14.48 -3.72 -12.63
CA PRO A 424 14.11 -3.99 -11.24
C PRO A 424 14.76 -5.23 -10.66
N PHE A 425 15.08 -6.22 -11.49
CA PHE A 425 15.71 -7.48 -11.07
C PHE A 425 17.16 -7.61 -11.57
N SER A 426 17.85 -6.49 -11.83
CA SER A 426 19.24 -6.52 -12.29
C SER A 426 20.25 -6.73 -11.15
N GLY A 427 19.93 -6.26 -9.93
CA GLY A 427 20.89 -6.21 -8.82
C GLY A 427 22.07 -5.31 -9.14
N HIS A 428 21.83 -4.15 -9.77
CA HIS A 428 22.87 -3.26 -10.28
C HIS A 428 23.53 -2.47 -9.15
N LEU A 429 24.86 -2.54 -9.04
CA LEU A 429 25.65 -1.67 -8.17
C LEU A 429 26.09 -0.44 -8.97
N ASP A 430 25.70 0.76 -8.52
CA ASP A 430 26.10 2.00 -9.16
C ASP A 430 27.42 2.58 -8.60
N GLY A 431 27.89 3.67 -9.22
CA GLY A 431 29.12 4.36 -8.82
C GLY A 431 29.05 5.07 -7.47
N ASP A 432 27.85 5.30 -6.93
CA ASP A 432 27.64 5.92 -5.62
C ASP A 432 27.62 4.87 -4.49
N GLY A 433 27.78 3.59 -4.83
CA GLY A 433 27.79 2.49 -3.87
C GLY A 433 26.40 2.03 -3.44
N TYR A 434 25.37 2.30 -4.24
CA TYR A 434 24.02 1.77 -4.05
C TYR A 434 23.80 0.54 -4.91
N LEU A 435 23.21 -0.49 -4.31
CA LEU A 435 22.69 -1.65 -5.03
C LEU A 435 21.20 -1.47 -5.27
N TRP A 436 20.79 -1.56 -6.53
CA TRP A 436 19.44 -1.27 -7.00
C TRP A 436 18.69 -2.55 -7.39
N GLY A 437 17.43 -2.61 -7.00
CA GLY A 437 16.47 -3.61 -7.45
C GLY A 437 15.45 -3.99 -6.39
N ARG A 438 14.36 -4.63 -6.83
CA ARG A 438 13.29 -5.12 -5.97
C ARG A 438 13.82 -6.20 -5.02
N GLY A 439 13.61 -6.02 -3.72
CA GLY A 439 14.15 -6.88 -2.67
C GLY A 439 15.51 -6.43 -2.12
N SER A 440 16.14 -5.40 -2.70
CA SER A 440 17.43 -4.90 -2.20
C SER A 440 17.31 -4.18 -0.87
N ALA A 441 16.13 -3.63 -0.56
CA ALA A 441 15.81 -2.99 0.71
C ALA A 441 14.84 -3.82 1.56
N ASP A 442 13.92 -4.56 0.94
CA ASP A 442 12.81 -5.25 1.62
C ASP A 442 12.51 -6.62 0.98
N ASP A 443 12.85 -7.76 1.60
CA ASP A 443 13.76 -7.90 2.75
C ASP A 443 14.92 -8.88 2.50
N LYS A 444 15.22 -9.13 1.21
CA LYS A 444 16.37 -9.99 0.86
C LYS A 444 17.67 -9.48 1.43
N SER A 445 17.83 -8.17 1.63
CA SER A 445 18.99 -7.62 2.32
C SER A 445 19.21 -8.27 3.68
N GLN A 446 18.20 -8.28 4.55
CA GLN A 446 18.37 -8.79 5.91
C GLN A 446 18.55 -10.31 5.92
N VAL A 447 17.79 -11.04 5.10
CA VAL A 447 17.97 -12.48 4.88
C VAL A 447 19.42 -12.82 4.54
N VAL A 448 19.99 -12.12 3.55
CA VAL A 448 21.36 -12.34 3.10
C VAL A 448 22.37 -11.88 4.15
N ALA A 449 22.07 -10.83 4.91
CA ALA A 449 22.97 -10.35 5.97
C ALA A 449 23.06 -11.31 7.16
N ILE A 450 21.93 -11.91 7.56
CA ILE A 450 21.87 -12.95 8.60
C ILE A 450 22.68 -14.17 8.16
N LEU A 451 22.43 -14.67 6.95
CA LEU A 451 23.13 -15.84 6.42
C LEU A 451 24.63 -15.58 6.25
N GLU A 452 25.02 -14.42 5.75
CA GLU A 452 26.44 -14.10 5.62
C GLU A 452 27.14 -14.00 6.99
N ALA A 453 26.50 -13.39 7.98
CA ALA A 453 27.04 -13.33 9.33
C ALA A 453 27.29 -14.73 9.92
N VAL A 454 26.33 -15.64 9.73
CA VAL A 454 26.42 -17.03 10.21
C VAL A 454 27.47 -17.82 9.43
N GLU A 455 27.51 -17.72 8.11
CA GLU A 455 28.54 -18.35 7.26
C GLU A 455 29.95 -17.93 7.71
N LYS A 456 30.15 -16.64 8.02
CA LYS A 456 31.42 -16.11 8.55
C LYS A 456 31.76 -16.61 9.95
N LEU A 457 30.78 -16.68 10.84
CA LEU A 457 31.00 -17.24 12.18
C LEU A 457 31.40 -18.72 12.09
N ILE A 458 30.75 -19.51 11.24
CA ILE A 458 31.11 -20.91 10.99
C ILE A 458 32.52 -21.00 10.41
N GLN A 459 32.86 -20.18 9.42
CA GLN A 459 34.18 -20.13 8.80
C GLN A 459 35.28 -19.80 9.83
N ALA A 460 34.99 -18.90 10.78
CA ALA A 460 35.89 -18.52 11.87
C ALA A 460 35.92 -19.54 13.04
N GLY A 461 35.26 -20.69 12.90
CA GLY A 461 35.27 -21.75 13.90
C GLY A 461 34.36 -21.51 15.11
N PHE A 462 33.48 -20.51 15.07
CA PHE A 462 32.52 -20.25 16.15
C PHE A 462 31.58 -21.45 16.33
N ARG A 463 31.26 -21.76 17.59
CA ARG A 463 30.33 -22.82 17.99
C ARG A 463 29.43 -22.25 19.09
N PRO A 464 28.14 -22.01 18.82
CA PRO A 464 27.30 -21.31 19.77
C PRO A 464 26.98 -22.21 20.97
N LYS A 465 26.88 -21.62 22.16
CA LYS A 465 26.36 -22.29 23.35
C LYS A 465 24.85 -22.36 23.31
N ARG A 466 24.19 -21.28 22.90
CA ARG A 466 22.75 -21.17 22.70
C ARG A 466 22.36 -21.54 21.28
N THR A 467 21.21 -22.19 21.12
CA THR A 467 20.70 -22.47 19.79
C THR A 467 20.30 -21.17 19.04
N VAL A 468 20.75 -21.03 17.80
CA VAL A 468 20.35 -19.93 16.90
C VAL A 468 19.38 -20.49 15.87
N ILE A 469 18.18 -19.92 15.82
CA ILE A 469 17.14 -20.24 14.84
C ILE A 469 17.13 -19.17 13.77
N ILE A 470 17.06 -19.59 12.51
CA ILE A 470 16.87 -18.70 11.36
C ILE A 470 15.61 -19.16 10.65
N ALA A 471 14.60 -18.30 10.55
CA ALA A 471 13.31 -18.64 9.96
C ALA A 471 12.94 -17.62 8.87
N PHE A 472 12.83 -18.06 7.62
CA PHE A 472 12.49 -17.19 6.50
C PHE A 472 11.15 -17.55 5.86
N GLY A 473 10.21 -16.60 5.93
CA GLY A 473 8.92 -16.61 5.24
C GLY A 473 9.05 -16.39 3.74
N PHE A 474 7.97 -16.64 3.01
CA PHE A 474 7.91 -16.54 1.54
C PHE A 474 6.60 -15.93 1.03
N ASP A 475 5.81 -15.34 1.91
CA ASP A 475 4.58 -14.63 1.59
C ASP A 475 4.27 -13.49 2.58
N GLU A 476 5.29 -12.86 3.19
CA GLU A 476 5.13 -11.73 4.11
C GLU A 476 4.35 -10.59 3.44
N GLU A 477 4.65 -10.32 2.17
CA GLU A 477 4.03 -9.25 1.38
C GLU A 477 2.54 -9.53 1.08
N LEU A 478 2.06 -10.73 1.43
CA LEU A 478 0.66 -11.17 1.40
C LEU A 478 0.08 -11.44 2.81
N GLY A 479 0.81 -11.10 3.87
CA GLY A 479 0.43 -11.28 5.28
C GLY A 479 1.00 -12.53 5.97
N GLY A 480 1.88 -13.29 5.33
CA GLY A 480 2.64 -14.40 5.93
C GLY A 480 1.82 -15.66 6.24
N GLU A 481 0.62 -15.83 5.69
CA GLU A 481 -0.29 -16.93 6.06
C GLU A 481 0.25 -18.33 5.72
N ARG A 482 1.10 -18.43 4.70
CA ARG A 482 1.66 -19.69 4.21
C ARG A 482 3.06 -19.94 4.78
N GLY A 483 3.90 -18.92 4.89
CA GLY A 483 5.25 -18.97 5.42
C GLY A 483 5.28 -18.72 6.92
N GLY A 484 5.14 -17.45 7.32
CA GLY A 484 5.24 -16.98 8.70
C GLY A 484 4.36 -17.78 9.67
N ARG A 485 3.10 -18.04 9.33
CA ARG A 485 2.18 -18.84 10.15
C ARG A 485 2.72 -20.23 10.45
N ASN A 486 3.16 -20.94 9.41
CA ASN A 486 3.60 -22.32 9.55
C ASN A 486 4.97 -22.39 10.26
N LEU A 487 5.84 -21.40 10.04
CA LEU A 487 7.09 -21.25 10.80
C LEU A 487 6.82 -20.99 12.28
N GLY A 488 5.96 -20.02 12.59
CA GLY A 488 5.54 -19.71 13.95
C GLY A 488 4.91 -20.92 14.66
N LEU A 489 4.01 -21.65 14.00
CA LEU A 489 3.44 -22.90 14.51
C LEU A 489 4.51 -23.97 14.76
N LYS A 490 5.49 -24.11 13.85
CA LYS A 490 6.57 -25.10 14.00
C LYS A 490 7.48 -24.79 15.17
N LEU A 491 7.79 -23.50 15.37
CA LEU A 491 8.57 -23.03 16.51
C LEU A 491 7.78 -23.17 17.82
N HIS A 492 6.47 -22.92 17.79
CA HIS A 492 5.58 -23.11 18.95
C HIS A 492 5.47 -24.58 19.34
N GLU A 493 5.32 -25.49 18.37
CA GLU A 493 5.35 -26.93 18.60
C GLU A 493 6.65 -27.36 19.29
N ARG A 494 7.78 -26.78 18.89
CA ARG A 494 9.13 -27.14 19.37
C ARG A 494 9.48 -26.55 20.74
N TYR A 495 9.08 -25.31 21.00
CA TYR A 495 9.56 -24.55 22.16
C TYR A 495 8.44 -24.10 23.12
N GLY A 496 7.17 -24.19 22.72
CA GLY A 496 6.03 -23.78 23.52
C GLY A 496 5.87 -22.26 23.65
N ASP A 497 4.96 -21.86 24.55
CA ASP A 497 4.71 -20.45 24.85
C ASP A 497 5.94 -19.80 25.47
N ASN A 498 6.40 -18.68 24.90
CA ASN A 498 7.58 -17.95 25.39
C ASN A 498 8.86 -18.81 25.49
N GLY A 499 8.97 -19.84 24.64
CA GLY A 499 10.11 -20.74 24.59
C GLY A 499 11.34 -20.16 23.88
N ILE A 500 11.20 -19.06 23.15
CA ILE A 500 12.30 -18.36 22.46
C ILE A 500 12.65 -17.09 23.24
N ALA A 501 13.95 -16.90 23.52
CA ALA A 501 14.44 -15.80 24.35
C ALA A 501 14.13 -14.43 23.75
N LEU A 502 14.33 -14.30 22.44
CA LEU A 502 13.96 -13.13 21.65
C LEU A 502 13.83 -13.49 20.16
N VAL A 503 13.02 -12.70 19.46
CA VAL A 503 12.88 -12.72 18.00
C VAL A 503 13.33 -11.36 17.47
N ILE A 504 14.17 -11.37 16.43
CA ILE A 504 14.47 -10.19 15.62
C ILE A 504 13.92 -10.43 14.23
N ASP A 505 13.11 -9.49 13.76
CA ASP A 505 12.59 -9.47 12.40
C ASP A 505 12.95 -8.14 11.73
N GLU A 506 12.58 -8.00 10.46
CA GLU A 506 12.69 -6.75 9.73
C GLU A 506 12.02 -5.59 10.49
N GLY A 507 12.36 -4.37 10.10
CA GLY A 507 11.67 -3.20 10.62
C GLY A 507 12.48 -1.92 10.53
N THR A 508 12.30 -1.07 11.53
CA THR A 508 12.85 0.29 11.52
C THR A 508 14.38 0.26 11.63
N ALA A 509 15.02 1.20 10.93
CA ALA A 509 16.46 1.41 10.95
C ALA A 509 16.79 2.71 11.70
N MET A 510 17.79 3.46 11.23
CA MET A 510 17.99 4.84 11.68
C MET A 510 16.87 5.76 11.19
N ILE A 511 16.32 6.55 12.09
CA ILE A 511 15.40 7.66 11.78
C ILE A 511 16.06 8.99 12.13
N THR A 512 15.67 10.06 11.45
CA THR A 512 16.10 11.42 11.79
C THR A 512 14.90 12.18 12.31
N GLU A 513 14.91 12.49 13.60
CA GLU A 513 13.82 13.22 14.26
C GLU A 513 14.38 14.38 15.08
N PHE A 514 13.72 15.53 15.01
CA PHE A 514 14.11 16.73 15.76
C PHE A 514 15.60 17.10 15.63
N GLY A 515 16.14 16.98 14.41
CA GLY A 515 17.54 17.31 14.10
C GLY A 515 18.59 16.28 14.56
N THR A 516 18.16 15.11 15.04
CA THR A 516 19.05 14.04 15.55
C THR A 516 18.75 12.70 14.91
N ASN A 517 19.81 11.93 14.65
CA ASN A 517 19.70 10.56 14.17
C ASN A 517 19.56 9.60 15.35
N PHE A 518 18.52 8.77 15.32
CA PHE A 518 18.23 7.75 16.31
C PHE A 518 18.21 6.38 15.66
N MET A 519 18.80 5.38 16.32
CA MET A 519 18.61 3.98 15.94
C MET A 519 17.31 3.50 16.57
N ALA A 520 16.25 3.39 15.78
CA ALA A 520 14.92 3.08 16.28
C ALA A 520 14.67 1.57 16.23
N VAL A 521 14.51 0.96 17.39
CA VAL A 521 14.16 -0.45 17.56
C VAL A 521 12.67 -0.52 17.81
N SER A 522 11.90 -1.10 16.89
CA SER A 522 10.45 -1.13 17.05
C SER A 522 10.04 -2.25 18.01
N THR A 523 9.42 -1.87 19.13
CA THR A 523 9.00 -2.79 20.20
C THR A 523 7.50 -3.11 20.13
N ALA A 524 6.77 -2.46 19.24
CA ALA A 524 5.38 -2.77 18.93
C ALA A 524 5.04 -2.33 17.49
N GLU A 525 3.85 -2.71 17.05
CA GLU A 525 3.23 -2.30 15.80
C GLU A 525 1.79 -1.90 16.04
N LYS A 526 1.29 -0.98 15.22
CA LYS A 526 -0.14 -0.69 15.15
C LYS A 526 -0.92 -1.93 14.70
N GLY A 527 -2.20 -2.00 15.07
CA GLY A 527 -3.09 -3.02 14.50
C GLY A 527 -3.47 -2.66 13.07
N ILE A 528 -4.04 -3.61 12.35
CA ILE A 528 -4.54 -3.43 10.99
C ILE A 528 -5.92 -4.04 10.85
N ALA A 529 -6.83 -3.34 10.18
CA ALA A 529 -8.12 -3.89 9.78
C ALA A 529 -8.43 -3.49 8.34
N ASN A 530 -8.63 -4.48 7.46
CA ASN A 530 -9.22 -4.30 6.14
C ASN A 530 -10.70 -4.61 6.27
N HIS A 531 -11.51 -3.57 6.18
CA HIS A 531 -12.94 -3.62 6.38
C HIS A 531 -13.65 -3.52 5.04
N ARG A 532 -14.46 -4.54 4.72
CA ARG A 532 -15.27 -4.62 3.50
C ARG A 532 -16.68 -4.17 3.83
N ILE A 533 -17.16 -3.19 3.08
CA ILE A 533 -18.53 -2.70 3.17
C ILE A 533 -19.21 -2.99 1.84
N THR A 534 -20.34 -3.70 1.87
CA THR A 534 -21.12 -4.01 0.67
C THR A 534 -22.53 -3.45 0.81
N ILE A 535 -22.96 -2.66 -0.17
CA ILE A 535 -24.34 -2.19 -0.31
C ILE A 535 -24.97 -2.95 -1.45
N ARG A 536 -26.07 -3.64 -1.14
CA ARG A 536 -26.95 -4.28 -2.11
C ARG A 536 -28.19 -3.41 -2.27
N ALA A 537 -28.50 -3.06 -3.51
CA ALA A 537 -29.65 -2.23 -3.86
C ALA A 537 -30.28 -2.76 -5.16
N PRO A 538 -31.54 -2.41 -5.48
CA PRO A 538 -32.12 -2.78 -6.76
C PRO A 538 -31.30 -2.25 -7.95
N GLY A 539 -30.95 -3.14 -8.87
CA GLY A 539 -30.40 -2.78 -10.18
C GLY A 539 -31.47 -2.21 -11.11
N GLY A 540 -31.12 -2.00 -12.38
CA GLY A 540 -32.10 -1.59 -13.39
C GLY A 540 -31.54 -0.71 -14.51
N HIS A 541 -32.40 -0.29 -15.42
CA HIS A 541 -32.01 0.57 -16.53
C HIS A 541 -31.80 2.01 -16.07
N SER A 542 -30.67 2.62 -16.43
CA SER A 542 -30.36 4.00 -16.02
C SER A 542 -31.30 5.09 -16.56
N ALA A 543 -32.22 4.76 -17.47
CA ALA A 543 -33.23 5.67 -18.00
C ALA A 543 -34.41 5.87 -17.04
N ILE A 544 -34.57 4.95 -16.09
CA ILE A 544 -35.60 4.99 -15.05
C ILE A 544 -34.92 4.74 -13.71
N PRO A 545 -34.04 5.65 -13.25
CA PRO A 545 -33.29 5.42 -12.03
C PRO A 545 -34.19 5.62 -10.80
N PRO A 546 -33.91 4.91 -9.69
CA PRO A 546 -34.45 5.28 -8.39
C PRO A 546 -33.89 6.65 -7.94
N PRO A 547 -34.47 7.29 -6.90
CA PRO A 547 -33.96 8.56 -6.37
C PRO A 547 -32.48 8.51 -5.96
N HIS A 548 -32.00 7.35 -5.48
CA HIS A 548 -30.62 7.09 -5.11
C HIS A 548 -30.16 5.73 -5.61
N THR A 549 -28.96 5.68 -6.18
CA THR A 549 -28.32 4.43 -6.65
C THR A 549 -27.46 3.83 -5.54
N GLY A 550 -27.14 2.53 -5.64
CA GLY A 550 -26.21 1.89 -4.70
C GLY A 550 -24.86 2.62 -4.61
N ILE A 551 -24.35 3.15 -5.74
CA ILE A 551 -23.11 3.95 -5.76
C ILE A 551 -23.30 5.25 -5.00
N GLY A 552 -24.44 5.94 -5.17
CA GLY A 552 -24.73 7.17 -4.44
C GLY A 552 -24.85 6.95 -2.93
N ILE A 553 -25.48 5.84 -2.51
CA ILE A 553 -25.59 5.47 -1.09
C ILE A 553 -24.20 5.13 -0.53
N MET A 554 -23.38 4.37 -1.27
CA MET A 554 -22.00 4.08 -0.88
C MET A 554 -21.15 5.34 -0.73
N ALA A 555 -21.28 6.29 -1.67
CA ALA A 555 -20.57 7.56 -1.62
C ALA A 555 -20.94 8.38 -0.36
N GLU A 556 -22.21 8.37 0.05
CA GLU A 556 -22.63 8.98 1.30
C GLU A 556 -22.02 8.28 2.51
N LEU A 557 -22.08 6.94 2.58
CA LEU A 557 -21.48 6.20 3.69
C LEU A 557 -19.96 6.40 3.80
N ILE A 558 -19.25 6.43 2.67
CA ILE A 558 -17.82 6.75 2.62
C ILE A 558 -17.58 8.18 3.14
N THR A 559 -18.38 9.15 2.72
CA THR A 559 -18.28 10.55 3.18
C THR A 559 -18.48 10.64 4.69
N GLU A 560 -19.47 9.91 5.22
CA GLU A 560 -19.68 9.81 6.67
C GLU A 560 -18.47 9.18 7.36
N ILE A 561 -17.94 8.06 6.88
CA ILE A 561 -16.77 7.39 7.48
C ILE A 561 -15.54 8.31 7.51
N GLU A 562 -15.19 8.96 6.38
CA GLU A 562 -14.05 9.87 6.32
C GLU A 562 -14.27 11.15 7.16
N GLY A 563 -15.53 11.57 7.32
CA GLY A 563 -15.94 12.70 8.16
C GLY A 563 -15.86 12.44 9.67
N HIS A 564 -15.59 11.21 10.10
CA HIS A 564 -15.53 10.82 11.51
C HIS A 564 -14.13 10.31 11.92
N PRO A 565 -13.10 11.18 11.97
CA PRO A 565 -11.76 10.77 12.37
C PRO A 565 -11.71 10.31 13.83
N TYR A 566 -10.95 9.25 14.09
CA TYR A 566 -10.74 8.72 15.45
C TYR A 566 -10.04 9.72 16.38
N PRO A 567 -10.29 9.67 17.70
CA PRO A 567 -9.67 10.57 18.65
C PRO A 567 -8.13 10.47 18.64
N ILE A 568 -7.49 11.61 18.87
CA ILE A 568 -6.05 11.66 19.18
C ILE A 568 -5.89 11.26 20.64
N HIS A 569 -5.07 10.26 20.91
CA HIS A 569 -4.77 9.81 22.26
C HIS A 569 -3.43 9.09 22.31
N LEU A 570 -2.56 9.43 23.27
CA LEU A 570 -1.29 8.76 23.47
C LEU A 570 -1.37 7.85 24.69
N ALA A 571 -1.58 6.55 24.44
CA ALA A 571 -1.68 5.53 25.49
C ALA A 571 -0.39 5.39 26.31
N GLU A 572 -0.49 4.81 27.51
CA GLU A 572 0.65 4.67 28.41
C GLU A 572 1.72 3.74 27.84
N GLU A 573 1.26 2.64 27.24
CA GLU A 573 2.05 1.57 26.64
C GLU A 573 2.60 1.91 25.25
N ASN A 574 2.23 3.05 24.65
CA ASN A 574 2.65 3.39 23.29
C ASN A 574 4.16 3.71 23.25
N PRO A 575 5.00 2.92 22.54
CA PRO A 575 6.46 3.15 22.49
C PRO A 575 6.86 4.50 21.90
N PHE A 576 5.97 5.17 21.15
CA PHE A 576 6.20 6.52 20.67
C PHE A 576 6.41 7.52 21.81
N TYR A 577 5.84 7.29 23.00
CA TYR A 577 6.12 8.10 24.18
C TYR A 577 7.60 8.05 24.58
N ASN A 578 8.23 6.87 24.54
CA ASN A 578 9.65 6.72 24.83
C ASN A 578 10.52 7.41 23.77
N LEU A 579 10.14 7.34 22.49
CA LEU A 579 10.81 8.11 21.43
C LEU A 579 10.77 9.62 21.73
N LEU A 580 9.62 10.16 22.14
CA LEU A 580 9.49 11.56 22.50
C LEU A 580 10.30 11.92 23.75
N ALA A 581 10.30 11.07 24.78
CA ALA A 581 11.11 11.26 25.98
C ALA A 581 12.62 11.27 25.63
N CYS A 582 13.08 10.33 24.81
CA CYS A 582 14.44 10.31 24.28
C CYS A 582 14.77 11.56 23.46
N GLY A 583 13.83 12.01 22.62
CA GLY A 583 13.95 13.25 21.87
C GLY A 583 14.16 14.47 22.78
N ALA A 584 13.40 14.58 23.86
CA ALA A 584 13.51 15.68 24.82
C ALA A 584 14.86 15.74 25.57
N VAL A 585 15.55 14.60 25.65
CA VAL A 585 16.86 14.45 26.31
C VAL A 585 18.01 14.65 25.31
N TYR A 586 17.93 14.04 24.13
CA TYR A 586 19.08 13.91 23.22
C TYR A 586 18.93 14.65 21.88
N ALA A 587 17.72 15.06 21.48
CA ALA A 587 17.55 15.73 20.21
C ALA A 587 18.00 17.19 20.27
N LYS A 588 18.60 17.66 19.17
CA LYS A 588 19.13 19.04 19.07
C LYS A 588 18.00 20.07 19.01
N ASP A 589 16.95 19.76 18.24
CA ASP A 589 15.89 20.70 17.90
C ASP A 589 14.53 20.23 18.48
N PHE A 590 14.53 19.68 19.70
CA PHE A 590 13.30 19.24 20.33
C PHE A 590 12.41 20.44 20.75
N PRO A 591 11.13 20.49 20.34
CA PRO A 591 10.27 21.63 20.67
C PRO A 591 10.05 21.78 22.18
N LYS A 592 10.32 22.97 22.72
CA LYS A 592 10.17 23.28 24.15
C LYS A 592 8.77 22.95 24.69
N GLN A 593 7.73 23.29 23.93
CA GLN A 593 6.34 23.01 24.34
C GLN A 593 6.07 21.52 24.55
N LEU A 594 6.60 20.65 23.69
CA LEU A 594 6.44 19.20 23.85
C LEU A 594 7.23 18.69 25.06
N LYS A 595 8.40 19.28 25.33
CA LYS A 595 9.20 18.96 26.51
C LYS A 595 8.48 19.36 27.80
N ASP A 596 7.87 20.55 27.81
CA ASP A 596 7.07 21.03 28.95
C ASP A 596 5.89 20.05 29.21
N HIS A 597 5.23 19.53 28.16
CA HIS A 597 4.16 18.53 28.32
C HIS A 597 4.66 17.20 28.90
N LEU A 598 5.82 16.71 28.43
CA LEU A 598 6.46 15.50 28.94
C LEU A 598 6.82 15.64 30.43
N GLU A 599 7.44 16.76 30.82
CA GLU A 599 7.83 17.03 32.21
C GLU A 599 6.60 17.18 33.15
N ASN A 600 5.50 17.70 32.62
CA ASN A 600 4.24 17.80 33.37
C ASN A 600 3.42 16.49 33.35
N GLY A 601 3.80 15.50 32.55
CA GLY A 601 3.03 14.27 32.35
C GLY A 601 1.70 14.47 31.60
N ASP A 602 1.54 15.57 30.86
CA ASP A 602 0.32 15.88 30.10
C ASP A 602 0.33 15.20 28.72
N ARG A 603 0.00 13.90 28.72
CA ARG A 603 -0.06 13.10 27.49
C ARG A 603 -1.11 13.58 26.49
N GLU A 604 -2.20 14.19 26.95
CA GLU A 604 -3.28 14.64 26.09
C GLU A 604 -2.86 15.89 25.30
N ALA A 605 -2.24 16.87 25.98
CA ALA A 605 -1.67 18.04 25.31
C ALA A 605 -0.49 17.64 24.40
N LEU A 606 0.37 16.73 24.87
CA LEU A 606 1.46 16.16 24.08
C LEU A 606 0.96 15.53 22.77
N ALA A 607 -0.07 14.68 22.85
CA ALA A 607 -0.65 14.00 21.69
C ALA A 607 -1.26 14.99 20.68
N LYS A 608 -1.96 16.01 21.17
CA LYS A 608 -2.56 17.05 20.30
C LYS A 608 -1.51 17.90 19.61
N ASP A 609 -0.46 18.30 20.33
CA ASP A 609 0.57 19.17 19.77
C ASP A 609 1.52 18.42 18.85
N ILE A 610 1.90 17.17 19.17
CA ILE A 610 2.74 16.35 18.28
C ILE A 610 2.01 16.01 16.97
N ALA A 611 0.70 15.74 17.02
CA ALA A 611 -0.11 15.47 15.83
C ALA A 611 -0.22 16.68 14.88
N ARG A 612 -0.03 17.91 15.37
CA ARG A 612 -0.04 19.12 14.55
C ARG A 612 1.27 19.34 13.79
N ILE A 613 2.36 18.67 14.18
CA ILE A 613 3.66 18.84 13.54
C ILE A 613 3.70 18.18 12.16
N SER A 614 3.18 16.95 12.06
CA SER A 614 3.15 16.23 10.79
C SER A 614 2.09 15.13 10.78
N ARG A 615 1.66 14.72 9.57
CA ARG A 615 0.78 13.55 9.39
C ARG A 615 1.42 12.25 9.88
N ALA A 616 2.74 12.12 9.75
CA ALA A 616 3.47 10.95 10.24
C ALA A 616 3.37 10.83 11.77
N PHE A 617 3.47 11.95 12.49
CA PHE A 617 3.28 11.97 13.94
C PHE A 617 1.82 11.83 14.36
N GLU A 618 0.88 12.43 13.62
CA GLU A 618 -0.55 12.22 13.85
C GLU A 618 -0.89 10.72 13.80
N ALA A 619 -0.32 9.98 12.84
CA ALA A 619 -0.53 8.54 12.71
C ALA A 619 -0.03 7.73 13.92
N GLN A 620 0.95 8.21 14.68
CA GLN A 620 1.46 7.53 15.89
C GLN A 620 0.46 7.59 17.06
N VAL A 621 -0.43 8.59 17.06
CA VAL A 621 -1.35 8.89 18.16
C VAL A 621 -2.83 8.86 17.73
N ARG A 622 -3.14 8.32 16.55
CA ARG A 622 -4.50 8.18 16.02
C ARG A 622 -4.69 6.86 15.27
N THR A 623 -5.89 6.28 15.35
CA THR A 623 -6.31 5.24 14.40
C THR A 623 -6.55 5.90 13.05
N THR A 624 -5.71 5.58 12.07
CA THR A 624 -5.82 6.17 10.73
C THR A 624 -6.72 5.31 9.86
N LEU A 625 -7.43 5.93 8.94
CA LEU A 625 -8.30 5.25 7.98
C LEU A 625 -7.98 5.71 6.56
N ALA A 626 -8.13 4.82 5.59
CA ALA A 626 -8.05 5.12 4.17
C ALA A 626 -9.03 4.24 3.40
N VAL A 627 -9.83 4.84 2.52
CA VAL A 627 -10.66 4.10 1.55
C VAL A 627 -9.77 3.77 0.35
N THR A 628 -9.48 2.49 0.13
CA THR A 628 -8.44 2.08 -0.83
C THR A 628 -9.01 1.52 -2.12
N ARG A 629 -10.19 0.88 -2.09
CA ARG A 629 -10.81 0.26 -3.26
C ARG A 629 -12.32 0.44 -3.23
N ILE A 630 -12.91 0.75 -4.39
CA ILE A 630 -14.36 0.75 -4.61
C ILE A 630 -14.69 -0.01 -5.90
N ASN A 631 -15.69 -0.87 -5.87
CA ASN A 631 -16.17 -1.65 -7.02
C ASN A 631 -17.69 -1.47 -7.16
N GLY A 632 -18.16 -1.22 -8.38
CA GLY A 632 -19.59 -1.12 -8.69
C GLY A 632 -19.84 -0.57 -10.09
N GLY A 633 -20.81 -1.17 -10.80
CA GLY A 633 -21.20 -0.79 -12.15
C GLY A 633 -20.33 -1.43 -13.24
N VAL A 634 -20.98 -1.92 -14.31
CA VAL A 634 -20.30 -2.55 -15.45
C VAL A 634 -20.59 -1.82 -16.76
N LYS A 635 -21.80 -1.28 -16.92
CA LYS A 635 -22.24 -0.56 -18.12
C LYS A 635 -22.94 0.73 -17.72
N VAL A 636 -22.73 1.79 -18.50
CA VAL A 636 -23.33 3.11 -18.27
C VAL A 636 -24.86 3.09 -18.21
N ASN A 637 -25.49 2.13 -18.90
CA ASN A 637 -26.95 2.01 -18.97
C ASN A 637 -27.57 1.02 -17.97
N ALA A 638 -26.77 0.43 -17.08
CA ALA A 638 -27.21 -0.53 -16.07
C ALA A 638 -26.74 -0.11 -14.67
N LEU A 639 -27.69 0.03 -13.74
CA LEU A 639 -27.42 0.30 -12.34
C LEU A 639 -26.94 -0.99 -11.66
N PRO A 640 -25.84 -0.97 -10.90
CA PRO A 640 -25.34 -2.16 -10.23
C PRO A 640 -26.23 -2.59 -9.07
N GLU A 641 -26.45 -3.89 -8.94
CA GLU A 641 -27.13 -4.51 -7.80
C GLU A 641 -26.26 -4.56 -6.53
N SER A 642 -24.94 -4.45 -6.69
CA SER A 642 -23.97 -4.50 -5.60
C SER A 642 -22.87 -3.47 -5.79
N VAL A 643 -22.53 -2.77 -4.71
CA VAL A 643 -21.39 -1.84 -4.63
C VAL A 643 -20.60 -2.18 -3.38
N THR A 644 -19.30 -2.39 -3.54
CA THR A 644 -18.40 -2.78 -2.44
C THR A 644 -17.27 -1.78 -2.31
N THR A 645 -16.88 -1.45 -1.10
CA THR A 645 -15.66 -0.69 -0.80
C THR A 645 -14.82 -1.42 0.24
N GLU A 646 -13.50 -1.26 0.15
CA GLU A 646 -12.54 -1.72 1.15
C GLU A 646 -11.89 -0.50 1.81
N THR A 647 -11.89 -0.50 3.14
CA THR A 647 -11.25 0.54 3.96
C THR A 647 -10.16 -0.08 4.82
N ASN A 648 -8.95 0.49 4.75
CA ASN A 648 -7.82 0.08 5.57
C ASN A 648 -7.75 0.98 6.81
N TYR A 649 -7.68 0.36 7.98
CA TYR A 649 -7.42 1.04 9.25
C TYR A 649 -6.08 0.61 9.81
N ARG A 650 -5.32 1.57 10.36
CA ARG A 650 -4.20 1.28 11.26
C ARG A 650 -4.59 1.63 12.69
N ILE A 651 -4.87 0.61 13.49
CA ILE A 651 -5.38 0.72 14.86
C ILE A 651 -4.28 1.23 15.76
N ARG A 652 -4.55 2.32 16.48
CA ARG A 652 -3.61 2.92 17.44
C ARG A 652 -3.38 2.02 18.67
N MET A 653 -2.19 2.10 19.25
CA MET A 653 -1.88 1.49 20.55
C MET A 653 -2.88 1.92 21.64
N GLY A 654 -3.35 0.98 22.46
CA GLY A 654 -4.38 1.21 23.47
C GLY A 654 -5.80 1.39 22.91
N SER A 655 -6.03 1.02 21.65
CA SER A 655 -7.36 0.84 21.04
C SER A 655 -7.45 -0.57 20.45
N THR A 656 -8.65 -0.95 20.01
CA THR A 656 -8.93 -2.25 19.38
C THR A 656 -9.86 -2.09 18.19
N SER A 657 -10.03 -3.16 17.41
CA SER A 657 -11.02 -3.21 16.33
C SER A 657 -12.45 -2.90 16.77
N ALA A 658 -12.78 -3.09 18.05
CA ALA A 658 -14.09 -2.77 18.60
C ALA A 658 -14.47 -1.28 18.46
N GLU A 659 -13.49 -0.36 18.44
CA GLU A 659 -13.76 1.06 18.17
C GLU A 659 -14.15 1.26 16.70
N ILE A 660 -13.52 0.53 15.78
CA ILE A 660 -13.84 0.57 14.35
C ILE A 660 -15.24 0.00 14.11
N THR A 661 -15.55 -1.14 14.71
CA THR A 661 -16.86 -1.78 14.54
C THR A 661 -17.97 -0.87 15.03
N LYS A 662 -17.83 -0.32 16.24
CA LYS A 662 -18.81 0.58 16.85
C LYS A 662 -19.07 1.84 16.00
N VAL A 663 -18.03 2.51 15.52
CA VAL A 663 -18.17 3.73 14.71
C VAL A 663 -18.82 3.38 13.38
N THR A 664 -18.32 2.37 12.68
CA THR A 664 -18.79 2.05 11.32
C THR A 664 -20.21 1.52 11.33
N GLU A 665 -20.57 0.69 12.31
CA GLU A 665 -21.95 0.23 12.51
C GLU A 665 -22.90 1.40 12.79
N SER A 666 -22.50 2.35 13.64
CA SER A 666 -23.32 3.53 13.92
C SER A 666 -23.59 4.39 12.68
N LEU A 667 -22.57 4.59 11.84
CA LEU A 667 -22.72 5.35 10.59
C LEU A 667 -23.54 4.59 9.56
N ALA A 668 -23.26 3.30 9.38
CA ALA A 668 -24.00 2.43 8.47
C ALA A 668 -25.47 2.31 8.87
N SER A 669 -25.78 2.28 10.18
CA SER A 669 -27.16 2.23 10.69
C SER A 669 -27.96 3.46 10.29
N LYS A 670 -27.38 4.67 10.41
CA LYS A 670 -28.03 5.92 9.97
C LYS A 670 -28.32 5.91 8.47
N VAL A 671 -27.36 5.44 7.67
CA VAL A 671 -27.53 5.31 6.22
C VAL A 671 -28.58 4.24 5.88
N ALA A 672 -28.57 3.11 6.59
CA ALA A 672 -29.54 2.04 6.42
C ALA A 672 -30.97 2.51 6.73
N GLU A 673 -31.18 3.20 7.86
CA GLU A 673 -32.47 3.79 8.23
C GLU A 673 -32.95 4.82 7.19
N LYS A 674 -32.06 5.71 6.73
CA LYS A 674 -32.38 6.73 5.73
C LYS A 674 -32.88 6.15 4.42
N TYR A 675 -32.32 5.03 3.99
CA TYR A 675 -32.61 4.41 2.69
C TYR A 675 -33.48 3.14 2.78
N GLY A 676 -33.95 2.78 3.97
CA GLY A 676 -34.76 1.57 4.18
C GLY A 676 -34.00 0.27 3.87
N LEU A 677 -32.69 0.23 4.13
CA LEU A 677 -31.85 -0.96 3.96
C LEU A 677 -31.76 -1.73 5.28
N GLN A 678 -31.55 -3.05 5.19
CA GLN A 678 -31.24 -3.87 6.36
C GLN A 678 -29.73 -3.88 6.63
N LEU A 679 -29.31 -3.64 7.87
CA LEU A 679 -27.89 -3.69 8.25
C LEU A 679 -27.52 -5.06 8.82
N PHE A 680 -26.45 -5.65 8.28
CA PHE A 680 -25.80 -6.86 8.78
C PHE A 680 -24.36 -6.54 9.15
N ALA A 681 -24.10 -6.28 10.43
CA ALA A 681 -22.78 -5.95 10.93
C ALA A 681 -22.07 -7.21 11.46
N TYR A 682 -20.95 -7.58 10.83
CA TYR A 682 -20.10 -8.73 11.19
C TYR A 682 -20.88 -10.06 11.35
N PRO A 683 -21.69 -10.44 10.36
CA PRO A 683 -22.56 -11.61 10.45
C PRO A 683 -21.76 -12.92 10.34
N GLU A 684 -22.30 -14.00 10.93
CA GLU A 684 -21.74 -15.35 10.78
C GLU A 684 -22.22 -16.04 9.47
N THR A 685 -23.22 -15.48 8.78
CA THR A 685 -23.88 -16.10 7.60
C THR A 685 -23.67 -15.29 6.32
N ALA A 686 -23.36 -15.95 5.21
CA ALA A 686 -22.99 -15.31 3.94
C ALA A 686 -24.17 -14.90 3.02
N THR A 687 -25.43 -15.21 3.37
CA THR A 687 -26.58 -14.88 2.51
C THR A 687 -27.28 -13.60 2.96
N TYR A 688 -27.34 -12.61 2.07
CA TYR A 688 -27.91 -11.29 2.37
C TYR A 688 -29.02 -10.91 1.38
N PRO A 689 -30.07 -10.21 1.85
CA PRO A 689 -31.14 -9.74 0.98
C PRO A 689 -30.64 -8.67 -0.01
N PRO A 690 -31.31 -8.48 -1.15
CA PRO A 690 -30.91 -7.52 -2.19
C PRO A 690 -31.05 -6.04 -1.80
N SER A 691 -31.50 -5.72 -0.59
CA SER A 691 -31.61 -4.36 -0.06
C SER A 691 -30.98 -4.31 1.33
N SER A 692 -29.65 -4.30 1.36
CA SER A 692 -28.89 -4.45 2.60
C SER A 692 -27.56 -3.69 2.57
N ILE A 693 -27.04 -3.44 3.77
CA ILE A 693 -25.64 -3.08 4.01
C ILE A 693 -25.01 -4.23 4.80
N THR A 694 -23.85 -4.72 4.35
CA THR A 694 -23.04 -5.71 5.07
C THR A 694 -21.71 -5.09 5.45
N LEU A 695 -21.28 -5.30 6.69
CA LEU A 695 -19.97 -4.89 7.22
C LEU A 695 -19.19 -6.14 7.62
N GLU A 696 -17.99 -6.33 7.06
CA GLU A 696 -17.15 -7.52 7.27
C GLU A 696 -15.68 -7.11 7.39
N PHE A 697 -14.85 -7.91 8.07
CA PHE A 697 -13.40 -7.77 7.99
C PHE A 697 -12.84 -8.83 7.05
N ASP A 698 -12.12 -8.39 6.02
CA ASP A 698 -11.32 -9.30 5.17
C ASP A 698 -10.03 -9.71 5.88
N PHE A 699 -9.48 -8.78 6.66
CA PHE A 699 -8.27 -9.00 7.44
C PHE A 699 -8.35 -8.18 8.72
N LEU A 700 -7.99 -8.77 9.85
CA LEU A 700 -7.96 -8.09 11.13
C LEU A 700 -6.82 -8.62 12.00
N ARG A 701 -6.03 -7.69 12.53
CA ARG A 701 -5.04 -7.90 13.57
C ARG A 701 -5.09 -6.75 14.55
N GLU A 702 -5.18 -7.09 15.84
CA GLU A 702 -5.06 -6.10 16.91
C GLU A 702 -3.63 -5.56 16.99
N PRO A 703 -3.41 -4.40 17.64
CA PRO A 703 -2.06 -3.89 17.88
C PRO A 703 -1.16 -4.92 18.57
N ALA A 704 0.12 -4.93 18.20
CA ALA A 704 1.06 -5.91 18.73
C ALA A 704 1.24 -5.74 20.25
N PRO A 705 1.45 -6.84 21.00
CA PRO A 705 1.94 -6.76 22.37
C PRO A 705 3.23 -5.93 22.43
N VAL A 706 3.34 -5.08 23.43
CA VAL A 706 4.50 -4.18 23.59
C VAL A 706 5.65 -4.96 24.20
N THR A 707 6.74 -5.11 23.44
CA THR A 707 7.98 -5.68 23.93
C THR A 707 8.66 -4.74 24.92
N SER A 708 9.18 -5.29 26.02
CA SER A 708 9.85 -4.52 27.05
C SER A 708 11.12 -3.85 26.52
N SER A 709 11.27 -2.56 26.78
CA SER A 709 12.49 -1.79 26.46
C SER A 709 13.36 -1.51 27.69
N ARG A 710 13.27 -2.35 28.73
CA ARG A 710 14.12 -2.22 29.93
C ARG A 710 15.59 -2.40 29.57
N THR A 711 16.48 -1.90 30.43
CA THR A 711 17.92 -1.94 30.19
C THR A 711 18.70 -2.68 31.27
N ASP A 712 18.04 -3.53 32.05
CA ASP A 712 18.69 -4.47 32.97
C ASP A 712 19.58 -5.48 32.22
N ILE A 713 20.53 -6.11 32.92
CA ILE A 713 21.57 -6.94 32.29
C ILE A 713 21.01 -8.16 31.54
N SER A 714 19.86 -8.68 31.98
CA SER A 714 19.13 -9.78 31.34
C SER A 714 18.23 -9.34 30.18
N SER A 715 18.07 -8.03 29.94
CA SER A 715 17.12 -7.53 28.95
C SER A 715 17.59 -7.74 27.50
N PRO A 716 16.76 -8.37 26.64
CA PRO A 716 16.99 -8.41 25.20
C PRO A 716 17.12 -7.03 24.54
N TYR A 717 16.37 -6.03 25.00
CA TYR A 717 16.48 -4.67 24.46
C TYR A 717 17.86 -4.05 24.78
N ARG A 718 18.39 -4.31 25.99
CA ARG A 718 19.74 -3.86 26.37
C ARG A 718 20.80 -4.47 25.45
N LEU A 719 20.66 -5.75 25.14
CA LEU A 719 21.56 -6.46 24.22
C LEU A 719 21.55 -5.82 22.81
N ILE A 720 20.36 -5.58 22.26
CA ILE A 720 20.19 -4.95 20.94
C ILE A 720 20.78 -3.53 20.93
N ALA A 721 20.47 -2.72 21.95
CA ALA A 721 20.95 -1.36 22.06
C ALA A 721 22.47 -1.28 22.22
N GLY A 722 23.03 -2.13 23.09
CA GLY A 722 24.47 -2.19 23.32
C GLY A 722 25.25 -2.68 22.10
N THR A 723 24.75 -3.71 21.41
CA THR A 723 25.35 -4.21 20.15
C THR A 723 25.28 -3.15 19.06
N THR A 724 24.15 -2.45 18.96
CA THR A 724 23.99 -1.35 18.00
C THR A 724 25.01 -0.24 18.24
N ARG A 725 25.19 0.22 19.48
CA ARG A 725 26.20 1.26 19.78
C ARG A 725 27.62 0.78 19.54
N HIS A 726 27.90 -0.51 19.73
CA HIS A 726 29.20 -1.07 19.38
C HIS A 726 29.49 -0.95 17.88
N VAL A 727 28.55 -1.37 17.02
CA VAL A 727 28.76 -1.41 15.57
C VAL A 727 28.60 -0.04 14.90
N MET A 728 27.56 0.71 15.27
CA MET A 728 27.25 2.00 14.64
C MET A 728 28.11 3.13 15.18
N GLY A 729 28.61 2.99 16.40
CA GLY A 729 29.36 4.01 17.11
C GLY A 729 28.63 4.50 18.36
N GLU A 730 29.42 4.87 19.37
CA GLU A 730 28.90 5.20 20.70
C GLU A 730 28.04 6.47 20.73
N ASP A 731 28.18 7.35 19.75
CA ASP A 731 27.40 8.60 19.64
C ASP A 731 25.95 8.37 19.23
N PHE A 732 25.62 7.22 18.66
CA PHE A 732 24.23 6.89 18.33
C PHE A 732 23.41 6.64 19.59
N VAL A 733 22.19 7.18 19.59
CA VAL A 733 21.18 6.94 20.60
C VAL A 733 20.21 5.88 20.08
N VAL A 734 20.07 4.79 20.81
CA VAL A 734 19.14 3.70 20.47
C VAL A 734 17.86 3.90 21.27
N ILE A 735 16.73 3.89 20.58
CA ILE A 735 15.43 4.24 21.17
C ILE A 735 14.38 3.18 20.85
N PRO A 736 13.43 2.93 21.77
CA PRO A 736 12.25 2.15 21.43
C PRO A 736 11.36 2.99 20.51
N SER A 737 10.68 2.33 19.57
CA SER A 737 9.79 2.99 18.62
C SER A 737 8.55 2.15 18.34
N LEU A 738 7.54 2.79 17.76
CA LEU A 738 6.35 2.13 17.24
C LEU A 738 6.47 2.08 15.72
N ASN A 739 6.34 0.89 15.13
CA ASN A 739 6.20 0.76 13.69
C ASN A 739 4.72 0.97 13.29
N ASN A 740 4.50 1.81 12.27
CA ASN A 740 3.16 2.07 11.73
C ASN A 740 2.72 0.98 10.74
N GLY A 741 3.68 0.32 10.11
CA GLY A 741 3.46 -0.87 9.28
C GLY A 741 3.28 -2.12 10.13
N ASN A 742 2.97 -3.22 9.46
CA ASN A 742 2.92 -4.54 10.07
C ASN A 742 3.88 -5.45 9.32
N THR A 743 4.57 -6.28 10.08
CA THR A 743 5.38 -7.42 9.63
C THR A 743 4.60 -8.71 9.92
N ASP A 744 5.04 -9.85 9.40
CA ASP A 744 4.45 -11.15 9.73
C ASP A 744 4.82 -11.69 11.13
N THR A 745 5.54 -10.90 11.95
CA THR A 745 5.87 -11.19 13.36
C THR A 745 4.68 -11.63 14.22
N PHE A 746 3.44 -11.30 13.84
CA PHE A 746 2.24 -11.74 14.55
C PHE A 746 2.10 -13.25 14.66
N TRP A 747 2.68 -13.99 13.70
CA TRP A 747 2.73 -15.45 13.77
C TRP A 747 3.67 -15.98 14.84
N TYR A 748 4.51 -15.13 15.41
CA TYR A 748 5.53 -15.47 16.40
C TYR A 748 5.20 -14.94 17.81
N TRP A 749 4.10 -14.21 18.01
CA TRP A 749 3.75 -13.62 19.32
C TRP A 749 3.58 -14.67 20.43
N LYS A 750 3.20 -15.90 20.11
CA LYS A 750 3.11 -16.98 21.11
C LYS A 750 4.47 -17.54 21.51
N VAL A 751 5.46 -17.53 20.62
CA VAL A 751 6.77 -18.17 20.89
C VAL A 751 7.71 -17.27 21.68
N SER A 752 7.49 -15.95 21.69
CA SER A 752 8.27 -15.01 22.49
C SER A 752 7.50 -13.73 22.83
N ASN A 753 7.66 -13.25 24.06
CA ASN A 753 7.25 -11.90 24.49
C ASN A 753 8.28 -10.82 24.08
N ASN A 754 9.44 -11.22 23.56
CA ASN A 754 10.55 -10.31 23.24
C ASN A 754 10.76 -10.25 21.72
N ILE A 755 9.91 -9.49 21.03
CA ILE A 755 9.91 -9.41 19.56
C ILE A 755 10.29 -8.00 19.12
N PHE A 756 11.42 -7.88 18.44
CA PHE A 756 11.97 -6.62 17.98
C PHE A 756 11.98 -6.58 16.45
N ARG A 757 11.46 -5.47 15.91
CA ARG A 757 11.46 -5.20 14.47
C ARG A 757 12.52 -4.16 14.20
N TYR A 758 13.65 -4.63 13.70
CA TYR A 758 14.85 -3.82 13.67
C TYR A 758 15.78 -4.22 12.55
N ALA A 759 16.01 -3.29 11.64
CA ALA A 759 17.04 -3.42 10.63
C ALA A 759 18.27 -2.63 11.07
N PRO A 760 19.34 -3.32 11.50
CA PRO A 760 20.46 -2.69 12.19
C PRO A 760 21.39 -1.99 11.20
N MET A 761 20.98 -0.82 10.70
CA MET A 761 21.78 -0.03 9.78
C MET A 761 21.46 1.47 9.83
N PRO A 762 22.40 2.35 9.44
CA PRO A 762 22.10 3.75 9.16
C PRO A 762 21.04 3.90 8.07
N SER A 763 20.36 5.05 8.01
CA SER A 763 19.29 5.31 7.04
C SER A 763 19.87 5.30 5.63
N ALA A 764 19.63 4.20 4.93
CA ALA A 764 20.30 3.92 3.66
C ALA A 764 19.54 2.94 2.77
N ARG A 765 18.27 2.67 3.11
CA ARG A 765 17.30 1.94 2.30
C ARG A 765 16.29 2.95 1.80
N GLU A 766 15.99 2.91 0.51
CA GLU A 766 15.13 3.89 -0.14
C GLU A 766 14.12 3.19 -1.05
N ASN A 767 12.95 3.82 -1.20
CA ASN A 767 11.92 3.44 -2.16
C ASN A 767 11.40 1.99 -1.98
N ILE A 768 11.26 1.54 -0.74
CA ILE A 768 10.55 0.29 -0.40
C ILE A 768 9.16 0.32 -1.06
N HIS A 769 8.77 -0.80 -1.66
CA HIS A 769 7.51 -1.01 -2.40
C HIS A 769 7.29 -0.13 -3.64
N THR A 770 8.24 0.71 -4.04
CA THR A 770 8.09 1.57 -5.23
C THR A 770 9.26 1.43 -6.19
N VAL A 771 9.20 2.18 -7.29
CA VAL A 771 10.24 2.22 -8.32
C VAL A 771 11.55 2.69 -7.71
N ASN A 772 12.68 2.22 -8.25
CA ASN A 772 14.01 2.63 -7.81
C ASN A 772 14.35 2.21 -6.36
N GLU A 773 13.81 1.09 -5.90
CA GLU A 773 14.24 0.46 -4.65
C GLU A 773 15.76 0.21 -4.66
N ARG A 774 16.44 0.61 -3.58
CA ARG A 774 17.90 0.50 -3.46
C ARG A 774 18.37 0.52 -2.00
N ILE A 775 19.58 0.01 -1.80
CA ILE A 775 20.29 0.00 -0.52
C ILE A 775 21.74 0.46 -0.66
N SER A 776 22.27 1.22 0.30
CA SER A 776 23.70 1.55 0.34
C SER A 776 24.52 0.35 0.81
N MET A 777 25.53 -0.02 0.03
CA MET A 777 26.43 -1.12 0.38
C MET A 777 27.27 -0.83 1.63
N LYS A 778 27.59 0.44 1.90
CA LYS A 778 28.30 0.83 3.13
C LYS A 778 27.47 0.54 4.38
N ALA A 779 26.20 0.88 4.34
CA ALA A 779 25.29 0.62 5.46
C ALA A 779 24.93 -0.87 5.54
N TYR A 780 24.83 -1.56 4.40
CA TYR A 780 24.59 -2.99 4.34
C TYR A 780 25.69 -3.80 5.03
N VAL A 781 26.96 -3.43 4.85
CA VAL A 781 28.09 -4.08 5.54
C VAL A 781 27.95 -3.99 7.06
N LEU A 782 27.49 -2.84 7.58
CA LEU A 782 27.25 -2.67 9.02
C LEU A 782 26.12 -3.57 9.52
N MET A 783 25.12 -3.88 8.70
CA MET A 783 24.07 -4.83 9.03
C MET A 783 24.64 -6.24 9.21
N VAL A 784 25.52 -6.69 8.30
CA VAL A 784 26.23 -7.97 8.41
C VAL A 784 27.10 -8.01 9.67
N GLU A 785 27.88 -6.95 9.90
CA GLU A 785 28.71 -6.81 11.11
C GLU A 785 27.85 -6.85 12.39
N TRP A 786 26.66 -6.23 12.35
CA TRP A 786 25.73 -6.25 13.46
C TRP A 786 25.22 -7.65 13.75
N PHE A 787 24.75 -8.42 12.77
CA PHE A 787 24.30 -9.79 13.00
C PHE A 787 25.46 -10.69 13.47
N PHE A 788 26.65 -10.52 12.90
CA PHE A 788 27.86 -11.24 13.31
C PHE A 788 28.17 -11.00 14.79
N THR A 789 28.09 -9.74 15.22
CA THR A 789 28.36 -9.34 16.61
C THR A 789 27.20 -9.72 17.54
N PHE A 790 25.97 -9.52 17.10
CA PHE A 790 24.76 -9.80 17.87
C PHE A 790 24.65 -11.26 18.26
N ILE A 791 24.92 -12.18 17.33
CA ILE A 791 24.88 -13.63 17.62
C ILE A 791 25.87 -13.98 18.76
N ARG A 792 27.08 -13.42 18.73
CA ARG A 792 28.10 -13.64 19.77
C ARG A 792 27.69 -13.03 21.12
N ASN A 793 27.26 -11.77 21.12
CA ASN A 793 26.79 -11.11 22.34
C ASN A 793 25.55 -11.81 22.93
N ALA A 794 24.64 -12.26 22.07
CA ALA A 794 23.48 -13.03 22.47
C ALA A 794 23.92 -14.33 23.14
N ASP A 795 24.85 -15.08 22.54
CA ASP A 795 25.41 -16.32 23.08
C ASP A 795 25.92 -16.17 24.52
N GLU A 796 26.59 -15.06 24.81
CA GLU A 796 27.16 -14.73 26.12
C GLU A 796 26.15 -14.15 27.13
N THR A 797 24.95 -13.73 26.68
CA THR A 797 23.95 -13.09 27.55
C THR A 797 23.11 -14.14 28.26
N ASN A 798 22.89 -13.99 29.57
CA ASN A 798 21.86 -14.75 30.29
C ASN A 798 20.54 -13.97 30.31
N PHE A 799 19.54 -14.41 29.55
CA PHE A 799 18.22 -13.77 29.49
C PHE A 799 17.29 -14.17 30.65
N GLU A 800 17.64 -15.21 31.41
CA GLU A 800 16.75 -15.77 32.45
C GLU A 800 16.98 -15.17 33.85
N GLY A 801 18.02 -14.35 34.02
CA GLY A 801 18.37 -13.71 35.30
C GLY A 801 19.26 -14.55 36.17
#